data_AF-A0A2V9KKX1-F1
#
_entry.id   AF-A0A2V9KKX1-F1
#
_cell.length_a   1.000
_cell.length_b   1.000
_cell.length_c   1.000
_cell.angle_alpha   90.00
_cell.angle_beta   90.00
_cell.angle_gamma   90.00
#
_symmetry.space_group_name_H-M   'P 1'
#
loop_
_entity.id
_entity.type
_entity.pdbx_description
1 polymer ?
#
loop_
_entity_poly.entity_id
_entity_poly.type
_entity_poly.pdbx_seq_one_letter_code
_entity_poly.pdbx_strand_id
1 'polypeptide(L)'
;MGWSVHGVRNAKVLVSVLFVATGLAAAADREVQFNRDVRPILSDRCYGCHGPDAKAKGAPMRLDIEASAKGDLGGRRAIVEGDPGASRLVARITSTDPAQRMPPEWSGLKLSEREIETLRDWIAQGAKWERHWSFTPPKRPEPPSVKQAAWPRNDIDRFVLARLEREGLRPSPEASRETLLRRVTLDLTGLPPAPAEIDAFLADRTPGAYERAVDRLLGSPRYGERMAARWLDAARYADSNGYQYDGERSMWRWRDWVIDAFNRNQPFDRFALEQLAGDMLPGAARETRIATGFNRNHRGNSEDGIVAEEYAVEYVVDRVETTSATFLGLTLGCARCHNHKYDPFSQREFYQLFAYFNNVPERGRAMKYGNSPPVVAAPTREQQDKLARIESGIAALRRKLDDRSGEIEAARDAWKRALPGAERLYWVPSRGLAACFPLDGASGLKEAGGKVGFRPGRIGQAASLDGAACLDAGDVAAFDIEDPFTLAAWVYADSAPHGSIVTRMVDGPKGKGFGLELDQGKVYAHVTSEWKTDALRLVSEETLAPKRWYHLAMTYNGSSLAEGVTVYLDGKPVRCRIELDTLYRPFRNAGRPFKEPLRIGGGAGPERRFRGMIDDVRVYGRVLGADELGALALVQPLGDIAARPAAERSASEKLALERYFLEQVAPADVREAWRKLEALEEEKRLLERSFPTVMAMAENPTPRETHLLVRGAYDKPGEKVEPGVPAALPPLPAGAPNNRLGFARWLVDPGNPLTARVAVNRFWQMHFGTGLVKTSEDFANGPRIRSCSTGWPRSSSGPRGTSRRSRSSSSLARPTGSRRARQGNCSSGTPRTGCSRADRASACRPR
;
A
#
# COMPACT_ATOMS: atom_id res chain seq x y z
N MET A 1 -77.40 -19.93 42.06
CA MET A 1 -78.65 -19.34 41.55
C MET A 1 -78.42 -19.11 40.06
N GLY A 2 -79.00 -19.84 39.11
CA GLY A 2 -80.21 -20.67 39.16
C GLY A 2 -81.38 -19.90 38.57
N TRP A 3 -82.14 -20.55 37.68
CA TRP A 3 -83.27 -20.09 36.82
C TRP A 3 -82.82 -19.96 35.33
N SER A 4 -83.19 -20.80 34.35
CA SER A 4 -84.41 -21.60 34.02
C SER A 4 -85.46 -20.82 33.22
N VAL A 5 -86.10 -21.30 32.14
CA VAL A 5 -85.87 -22.31 31.04
C VAL A 5 -86.91 -21.93 29.92
N HIS A 6 -86.79 -22.51 28.71
CA HIS A 6 -87.77 -22.53 27.58
C HIS A 6 -87.65 -21.39 26.55
N GLY A 7 -87.74 -21.60 25.22
CA GLY A 7 -87.83 -22.87 24.47
C GLY A 7 -88.31 -22.66 23.01
N VAL A 8 -88.41 -23.78 22.25
CA VAL A 8 -89.17 -23.96 20.98
C VAL A 8 -88.47 -23.70 19.61
N ARG A 9 -87.98 -24.82 19.03
CA ARG A 9 -88.13 -25.35 17.64
C ARG A 9 -87.77 -24.54 16.37
N ASN A 10 -86.90 -25.16 15.56
CA ASN A 10 -86.99 -25.47 14.10
C ASN A 10 -87.81 -24.50 13.19
N ALA A 11 -87.30 -23.99 12.07
CA ALA A 11 -86.70 -24.75 10.95
C ALA A 11 -86.20 -23.83 9.80
N LYS A 12 -85.50 -24.43 8.83
CA LYS A 12 -85.09 -23.93 7.48
C LYS A 12 -83.94 -22.90 7.48
N VAL A 13 -82.76 -23.17 6.91
CA VAL A 13 -82.35 -23.60 5.54
C VAL A 13 -82.20 -22.41 4.57
N LEU A 14 -81.03 -22.35 3.89
CA LEU A 14 -80.63 -21.43 2.81
C LEU A 14 -80.47 -19.93 3.14
N VAL A 15 -79.26 -19.51 3.54
CA VAL A 15 -78.48 -18.43 2.88
C VAL A 15 -76.99 -18.72 3.10
N SER A 16 -76.29 -19.30 2.12
CA SER A 16 -74.85 -19.59 2.23
C SER A 16 -74.11 -19.54 0.89
N VAL A 17 -74.41 -18.55 0.04
CA VAL A 17 -73.72 -18.34 -1.25
C VAL A 17 -73.50 -16.85 -1.59
N LEU A 18 -73.53 -15.93 -0.62
CA LEU A 18 -73.46 -14.48 -0.92
C LEU A 18 -72.45 -13.66 -0.08
N PHE A 19 -71.29 -14.23 0.27
CA PHE A 19 -70.21 -13.50 0.97
C PHE A 19 -68.77 -13.90 0.56
N VAL A 20 -68.58 -14.38 -0.68
CA VAL A 20 -67.24 -14.76 -1.22
C VAL A 20 -66.80 -13.89 -2.42
N ALA A 21 -67.68 -13.04 -2.96
CA ALA A 21 -67.47 -12.32 -4.22
C ALA A 21 -66.90 -10.88 -4.10
N THR A 22 -66.38 -10.47 -2.94
CA THR A 22 -65.81 -9.12 -2.72
C THR A 22 -64.32 -9.10 -2.36
N GLY A 23 -63.65 -10.27 -2.33
CA GLY A 23 -62.22 -10.37 -2.01
C GLY A 23 -61.25 -10.27 -3.21
N LEU A 24 -61.75 -10.20 -4.45
CA LEU A 24 -60.95 -10.38 -5.68
C LEU A 24 -60.79 -9.12 -6.55
N ALA A 25 -61.39 -7.99 -6.18
CA ALA A 25 -61.38 -6.76 -6.99
C ALA A 25 -60.30 -5.73 -6.61
N ALA A 26 -59.46 -5.99 -5.60
CA ALA A 26 -58.49 -5.02 -5.07
C ALA A 26 -57.05 -5.17 -5.60
N ALA A 27 -56.81 -6.07 -6.57
CA ALA A 27 -55.46 -6.36 -7.07
C ALA A 27 -55.01 -5.49 -8.26
N ALA A 28 -55.94 -4.84 -8.97
CA ALA A 28 -55.67 -4.16 -10.24
C ALA A 28 -55.10 -2.71 -10.10
N ASP A 29 -55.09 -2.14 -8.90
CA ASP A 29 -54.90 -0.69 -8.67
C ASP A 29 -53.50 -0.31 -8.15
N ARG A 30 -52.51 -1.21 -8.29
CA ARG A 30 -51.13 -0.98 -7.87
C ARG A 30 -50.31 -0.37 -9.01
N GLU A 31 -49.83 0.87 -8.83
CA GLU A 31 -48.79 1.47 -9.66
C GLU A 31 -47.53 0.57 -9.67
N VAL A 32 -47.15 0.09 -10.84
CA VAL A 32 -45.95 -0.72 -11.07
C VAL A 32 -44.75 0.22 -11.30
N GLN A 33 -43.79 0.20 -10.38
CA GLN A 33 -42.67 1.13 -10.36
C GLN A 33 -41.44 0.49 -11.00
N PHE A 34 -40.76 1.20 -11.90
CA PHE A 34 -39.74 0.60 -12.75
C PHE A 34 -38.55 0.08 -11.94
N ASN A 35 -38.00 0.90 -11.02
CA ASN A 35 -36.87 0.48 -10.19
C ASN A 35 -37.22 -0.62 -9.17
N ARG A 36 -38.48 -0.68 -8.71
CA ARG A 36 -38.93 -1.57 -7.64
C ARG A 36 -39.34 -2.95 -8.15
N ASP A 37 -40.13 -2.97 -9.22
CA ASP A 37 -40.85 -4.16 -9.69
C ASP A 37 -40.32 -4.70 -11.03
N VAL A 38 -39.92 -3.82 -11.97
CA VAL A 38 -39.61 -4.18 -13.37
C VAL A 38 -38.12 -4.45 -13.58
N ARG A 39 -37.27 -3.48 -13.21
CA ARG A 39 -35.83 -3.50 -13.43
C ARG A 39 -35.14 -4.73 -12.83
N PRO A 40 -35.50 -5.24 -11.62
CA PRO A 40 -34.94 -6.48 -11.10
C PRO A 40 -35.18 -7.68 -12.04
N ILE A 41 -36.38 -7.78 -12.62
CA ILE A 41 -36.73 -8.83 -13.59
C ILE A 41 -35.87 -8.69 -14.85
N LEU A 42 -35.76 -7.48 -15.39
CA LEU A 42 -34.94 -7.24 -16.59
C LEU A 42 -33.45 -7.53 -16.35
N SER A 43 -32.90 -7.18 -15.18
CA SER A 43 -31.49 -7.47 -14.87
C SER A 43 -31.23 -8.96 -14.67
N ASP A 44 -32.04 -9.62 -13.83
CA ASP A 44 -31.87 -11.05 -13.50
C ASP A 44 -32.16 -11.97 -14.70
N ARG A 45 -33.05 -11.56 -15.63
CA ARG A 45 -33.53 -12.41 -16.74
C ARG A 45 -33.02 -12.01 -18.12
N CYS A 46 -32.81 -10.72 -18.39
CA CYS A 46 -32.62 -10.22 -19.75
C CYS A 46 -31.25 -9.57 -20.00
N TYR A 47 -30.66 -8.85 -19.04
CA TYR A 47 -29.42 -8.09 -19.27
C TYR A 47 -28.21 -8.97 -19.61
N GLY A 48 -28.23 -10.26 -19.25
CA GLY A 48 -27.19 -11.21 -19.66
C GLY A 48 -26.96 -11.32 -21.18
N CYS A 49 -27.99 -11.00 -21.99
CA CYS A 49 -27.91 -10.89 -23.45
C CYS A 49 -28.25 -9.48 -23.96
N HIS A 50 -29.18 -8.78 -23.32
CA HIS A 50 -29.72 -7.47 -23.74
C HIS A 50 -29.27 -6.29 -22.85
N GLY A 51 -28.17 -6.44 -22.11
CA GLY A 51 -27.59 -5.40 -21.26
C GLY A 51 -26.46 -4.62 -21.94
N PRO A 52 -25.61 -3.92 -21.17
CA PRO A 52 -24.54 -3.08 -21.72
C PRO A 52 -23.49 -3.80 -22.60
N ASP A 53 -23.30 -5.10 -22.41
CA ASP A 53 -22.41 -5.96 -23.24
C ASP A 53 -23.12 -6.58 -24.48
N ALA A 54 -24.37 -6.21 -24.78
CA ALA A 54 -25.20 -6.81 -25.84
C ALA A 54 -24.50 -6.92 -27.22
N LYS A 55 -23.71 -5.91 -27.60
CA LYS A 55 -22.95 -5.91 -28.86
C LYS A 55 -21.95 -7.07 -28.93
N ALA A 56 -21.26 -7.38 -27.83
CA ALA A 56 -20.34 -8.52 -27.76
C ALA A 56 -21.07 -9.88 -27.70
N LYS A 57 -22.38 -9.88 -27.37
CA LYS A 57 -23.27 -11.05 -27.42
C LYS A 57 -24.03 -11.20 -28.74
N GLY A 58 -23.81 -10.32 -29.72
CA GLY A 58 -24.53 -10.32 -30.99
C GLY A 58 -26.01 -9.94 -30.88
N ALA A 59 -26.45 -9.37 -29.75
CA ALA A 59 -27.82 -8.91 -29.57
C ALA A 59 -27.97 -7.47 -30.10
N PRO A 60 -28.86 -7.21 -31.07
CA PRO A 60 -28.95 -5.91 -31.75
C PRO A 60 -29.68 -4.82 -30.94
N MET A 61 -30.23 -5.15 -29.77
CA MET A 61 -31.09 -4.28 -28.98
C MET A 61 -30.83 -4.44 -27.48
N ARG A 62 -30.83 -3.31 -26.76
CA ARG A 62 -30.62 -3.20 -25.32
C ARG A 62 -31.93 -2.94 -24.58
N LEU A 63 -32.11 -3.63 -23.46
CA LEU A 63 -33.23 -3.49 -22.53
C LEU A 63 -32.84 -2.74 -21.24
N ASP A 64 -31.60 -2.25 -21.14
CA ASP A 64 -31.13 -1.41 -20.04
C ASP A 64 -31.13 0.10 -20.37
N ILE A 65 -31.29 0.46 -21.65
CA ILE A 65 -31.45 1.84 -22.13
C ILE A 65 -32.85 2.01 -22.74
N GLU A 66 -33.62 2.96 -22.21
CA GLU A 66 -34.98 3.29 -22.66
C GLU A 66 -35.07 3.53 -24.18
N ALA A 67 -34.20 4.38 -24.72
CA ALA A 67 -34.16 4.72 -26.14
C ALA A 67 -33.90 3.51 -27.06
N SER A 68 -33.24 2.45 -26.56
CA SER A 68 -33.05 1.21 -27.32
C SER A 68 -34.24 0.24 -27.14
N ALA A 69 -34.81 0.16 -25.94
CA ALA A 69 -35.94 -0.72 -25.63
C ALA A 69 -37.26 -0.24 -26.30
N LYS A 70 -37.46 1.08 -26.38
CA LYS A 70 -38.60 1.73 -27.03
C LYS A 70 -38.31 2.15 -28.48
N GLY A 71 -37.07 2.00 -28.95
CA GLY A 71 -36.64 2.35 -30.31
C GLY A 71 -37.23 1.41 -31.38
N ASP A 72 -37.18 1.84 -32.65
CA ASP A 72 -37.58 0.99 -33.77
C ASP A 72 -36.50 -0.03 -34.14
N LEU A 73 -36.95 -1.24 -34.49
CA LEU A 73 -36.16 -2.42 -34.83
C LEU A 73 -36.61 -2.96 -36.21
N GLY A 74 -36.80 -2.04 -37.16
CA GLY A 74 -37.33 -2.34 -38.50
C GLY A 74 -38.84 -2.57 -38.47
N GLY A 75 -39.60 -1.53 -38.16
CA GLY A 75 -41.07 -1.54 -38.09
C GLY A 75 -41.66 -2.26 -36.88
N ARG A 76 -40.87 -2.46 -35.81
CA ARG A 76 -41.24 -3.22 -34.60
C ARG A 76 -40.48 -2.67 -33.41
N ARG A 77 -41.09 -2.65 -32.21
CA ARG A 77 -40.44 -2.18 -30.98
C ARG A 77 -40.41 -3.31 -29.93
N ALA A 78 -39.42 -3.29 -29.03
CA ALA A 78 -39.42 -4.23 -27.90
C ALA A 78 -40.57 -3.89 -26.93
N ILE A 79 -40.73 -2.60 -26.66
CA ILE A 79 -41.79 -2.03 -25.82
C ILE A 79 -42.55 -0.99 -26.64
N VAL A 80 -43.88 -1.08 -26.63
CA VAL A 80 -44.83 -0.09 -27.14
C VAL A 80 -45.62 0.39 -25.93
N GLU A 81 -45.52 1.68 -25.62
CA GLU A 81 -46.14 2.27 -24.43
C GLU A 81 -47.67 2.15 -24.49
N GLY A 82 -48.30 1.66 -23.43
CA GLY A 82 -49.75 1.43 -23.36
C GLY A 82 -50.25 0.17 -24.08
N ASP A 83 -49.42 -0.47 -24.93
CA ASP A 83 -49.83 -1.64 -25.71
C ASP A 83 -48.91 -2.87 -25.47
N PRO A 84 -49.27 -3.72 -24.49
CA PRO A 84 -48.61 -5.01 -24.28
C PRO A 84 -48.77 -6.00 -25.45
N GLY A 85 -49.76 -5.83 -26.33
CA GLY A 85 -50.01 -6.70 -27.49
C GLY A 85 -49.05 -6.40 -28.65
N ALA A 86 -48.79 -5.13 -28.95
CA ALA A 86 -47.81 -4.70 -29.93
C ALA A 86 -46.34 -4.86 -29.44
N SER A 87 -46.14 -4.93 -28.12
CA SER A 87 -44.82 -5.05 -27.49
C SER A 87 -44.16 -6.42 -27.73
N ARG A 88 -43.06 -6.45 -28.49
CA ARG A 88 -42.33 -7.72 -28.76
C ARG A 88 -41.75 -8.37 -27.51
N LEU A 89 -41.45 -7.61 -26.44
CA LEU A 89 -41.00 -8.17 -25.16
C LEU A 89 -42.05 -9.15 -24.60
N VAL A 90 -43.32 -8.75 -24.55
CA VAL A 90 -44.43 -9.57 -24.06
C VAL A 90 -44.58 -10.83 -24.93
N ALA A 91 -44.64 -10.66 -26.25
CA ALA A 91 -44.75 -11.77 -27.20
C ALA A 91 -43.59 -12.79 -27.10
N ARG A 92 -42.40 -12.35 -26.65
CA ARG A 92 -41.22 -13.21 -26.43
C ARG A 92 -41.27 -13.96 -25.09
N ILE A 93 -41.68 -13.31 -24.00
CA ILE A 93 -41.74 -13.94 -22.68
C ILE A 93 -42.94 -14.90 -22.52
N THR A 94 -44.02 -14.69 -23.28
CA THR A 94 -45.19 -15.59 -23.30
C THR A 94 -45.16 -16.62 -24.44
N SER A 95 -44.09 -16.69 -25.24
CA SER A 95 -44.05 -17.62 -26.38
C SER A 95 -43.94 -19.08 -25.94
N THR A 96 -44.77 -19.94 -26.53
CA THR A 96 -44.69 -21.40 -26.38
C THR A 96 -43.69 -22.05 -27.32
N ASP A 97 -43.25 -21.36 -28.39
CA ASP A 97 -42.22 -21.83 -29.32
C ASP A 97 -40.82 -21.68 -28.67
N PRO A 98 -40.08 -22.77 -28.42
CA PRO A 98 -38.74 -22.71 -27.83
C PRO A 98 -37.74 -21.87 -28.63
N ALA A 99 -37.90 -21.76 -29.96
CA ALA A 99 -37.02 -20.96 -30.81
C ALA A 99 -37.33 -19.45 -30.73
N GLN A 100 -38.53 -19.07 -30.29
CA GLN A 100 -38.92 -17.67 -30.16
C GLN A 100 -38.94 -17.17 -28.70
N ARG A 101 -39.07 -18.08 -27.72
CA ARG A 101 -39.15 -17.76 -26.29
C ARG A 101 -37.90 -17.09 -25.74
N MET A 102 -38.12 -16.09 -24.87
CA MET A 102 -37.05 -15.44 -24.10
C MET A 102 -37.37 -15.49 -22.58
N PRO A 103 -36.39 -15.73 -21.70
CA PRO A 103 -35.02 -16.16 -21.99
C PRO A 103 -34.98 -17.51 -22.74
N PRO A 104 -33.96 -17.77 -23.57
CA PRO A 104 -33.84 -19.04 -24.29
C PRO A 104 -33.63 -20.20 -23.31
N GLU A 105 -34.06 -21.40 -23.67
CA GLU A 105 -33.97 -22.58 -22.80
C GLU A 105 -32.53 -22.90 -22.34
N TRP A 106 -31.55 -22.74 -23.23
CA TRP A 106 -30.12 -22.94 -22.93
C TRP A 106 -29.58 -22.01 -21.84
N SER A 107 -30.23 -20.88 -21.57
CA SER A 107 -29.83 -19.96 -20.49
C SER A 107 -30.15 -20.49 -19.09
N GLY A 108 -31.05 -21.48 -18.97
CA GLY A 108 -31.57 -21.99 -17.71
C GLY A 108 -32.49 -21.01 -16.95
N LEU A 109 -32.70 -19.80 -17.46
CA LEU A 109 -33.53 -18.76 -16.85
C LEU A 109 -34.99 -18.89 -17.31
N LYS A 110 -35.92 -18.68 -16.39
CA LYS A 110 -37.38 -18.62 -16.66
C LYS A 110 -37.98 -17.47 -15.85
N LEU A 111 -38.98 -16.81 -16.41
CA LEU A 111 -39.87 -15.92 -15.65
C LEU A 111 -41.01 -16.75 -15.06
N SER A 112 -41.41 -16.40 -13.85
CA SER A 112 -42.69 -16.79 -13.24
C SER A 112 -43.86 -16.01 -13.85
N GLU A 113 -45.08 -16.51 -13.69
CA GLU A 113 -46.31 -15.87 -14.15
C GLU A 113 -46.42 -14.43 -13.62
N ARG A 114 -46.17 -14.24 -12.32
CA ARG A 114 -46.13 -12.92 -11.68
C ARG A 114 -45.09 -11.97 -12.26
N GLU A 115 -43.90 -12.46 -12.65
CA GLU A 115 -42.88 -11.64 -13.32
C GLU A 115 -43.37 -11.20 -14.71
N ILE A 116 -44.06 -12.09 -15.44
CA ILE A 116 -44.66 -11.80 -16.75
C ILE A 116 -45.79 -10.77 -16.62
N GLU A 117 -46.70 -10.96 -15.66
CA GLU A 117 -47.79 -10.02 -15.35
C GLU A 117 -47.23 -8.64 -14.98
N THR A 118 -46.24 -8.58 -14.09
CA THR A 118 -45.59 -7.31 -13.69
C THR A 118 -45.03 -6.55 -14.90
N LEU A 119 -44.40 -7.25 -15.86
CA LEU A 119 -43.92 -6.63 -17.10
C LEU A 119 -45.06 -6.19 -18.02
N ARG A 120 -46.16 -6.95 -18.08
CA ARG A 120 -47.34 -6.65 -18.90
C ARG A 120 -48.08 -5.42 -18.37
N ASP A 121 -48.32 -5.37 -17.06
CA ASP A 121 -49.03 -4.30 -16.38
C ASP A 121 -48.24 -3.00 -16.43
N TRP A 122 -46.92 -3.04 -16.24
CA TRP A 122 -46.05 -1.88 -16.43
C TRP A 122 -46.15 -1.31 -17.84
N ILE A 123 -46.20 -2.16 -18.88
CA ILE A 123 -46.35 -1.70 -20.26
C ILE A 123 -47.73 -1.09 -20.49
N ALA A 124 -48.79 -1.71 -19.96
CA ALA A 124 -50.15 -1.17 -20.01
C ALA A 124 -50.26 0.19 -19.29
N GLN A 125 -49.54 0.38 -18.17
CA GLN A 125 -49.39 1.63 -17.43
C GLN A 125 -48.43 2.64 -18.12
N GLY A 126 -48.20 2.50 -19.43
CA GLY A 126 -47.40 3.44 -20.24
C GLY A 126 -45.89 3.19 -20.24
N ALA A 127 -45.40 2.10 -19.66
CA ALA A 127 -43.97 1.74 -19.62
C ALA A 127 -43.06 2.88 -19.12
N LYS A 128 -43.50 3.62 -18.09
CA LYS A 128 -42.75 4.73 -17.48
C LYS A 128 -41.38 4.22 -17.01
N TRP A 129 -40.31 4.82 -17.52
CA TRP A 129 -38.93 4.42 -17.22
C TRP A 129 -38.35 5.25 -16.09
N GLU A 130 -37.41 4.66 -15.33
CA GLU A 130 -36.70 5.35 -14.26
C GLU A 130 -35.18 5.09 -14.35
N ARG A 131 -34.36 6.12 -14.13
CA ARG A 131 -32.92 5.96 -13.85
C ARG A 131 -32.75 5.12 -12.58
N HIS A 132 -31.66 4.34 -12.48
CA HIS A 132 -31.40 3.54 -11.29
C HIS A 132 -31.43 4.40 -10.02
N TRP A 133 -32.10 3.91 -8.99
CA TRP A 133 -32.37 4.66 -7.76
C TRP A 133 -31.08 5.13 -7.05
N SER A 134 -29.99 4.35 -7.13
CA SER A 134 -28.70 4.69 -6.51
C SER A 134 -27.88 5.69 -7.32
N PHE A 135 -28.14 5.84 -8.63
CA PHE A 135 -27.53 6.85 -9.50
C PHE A 135 -28.31 8.18 -9.53
N THR A 136 -29.31 8.31 -8.66
CA THR A 136 -30.13 9.51 -8.51
C THR A 136 -29.84 10.14 -7.15
N PRO A 137 -29.51 11.44 -7.07
CA PRO A 137 -29.25 12.12 -5.80
C PRO A 137 -30.43 11.95 -4.82
N PRO A 138 -30.18 11.56 -3.56
CA PRO A 138 -31.24 11.43 -2.57
C PRO A 138 -31.85 12.81 -2.27
N LYS A 139 -33.18 12.88 -2.28
CA LYS A 139 -33.92 14.02 -1.74
C LYS A 139 -34.37 13.68 -0.32
N ARG A 140 -34.33 14.66 0.60
CA ARG A 140 -34.86 14.50 1.96
C ARG A 140 -36.38 14.28 1.87
N PRO A 141 -36.93 13.16 2.35
CA PRO A 141 -38.37 12.92 2.35
C PRO A 141 -39.03 13.66 3.53
N GLU A 142 -40.31 14.03 3.35
CA GLU A 142 -41.19 14.39 4.47
C GLU A 142 -41.40 13.18 5.40
N PRO A 143 -41.28 13.31 6.73
CA PRO A 143 -41.59 12.23 7.66
C PRO A 143 -43.08 11.86 7.61
N PRO A 144 -43.44 10.56 7.64
CA PRO A 144 -44.83 10.14 7.53
C PRO A 144 -45.63 10.52 8.79
N SER A 145 -46.91 10.82 8.58
CA SER A 145 -47.89 10.89 9.67
C SER A 145 -48.16 9.49 10.23
N VAL A 146 -48.25 9.41 11.55
CA VAL A 146 -48.43 8.16 12.33
C VAL A 146 -49.53 8.34 13.36
N LYS A 147 -50.24 7.27 13.71
CA LYS A 147 -51.34 7.30 14.69
C LYS A 147 -50.80 7.48 16.10
N GLN A 148 -49.72 6.79 16.47
CA GLN A 148 -49.09 6.92 17.79
C GLN A 148 -48.03 8.04 17.82
N ALA A 149 -48.46 9.28 17.61
CA ALA A 149 -47.56 10.44 17.46
C ALA A 149 -46.61 10.72 18.65
N ALA A 150 -46.88 10.17 19.84
CA ALA A 150 -46.05 10.31 21.03
C ALA A 150 -44.96 9.23 21.19
N TRP A 151 -44.95 8.17 20.36
CA TRP A 151 -43.93 7.10 20.43
C TRP A 151 -42.60 7.45 19.73
N PRO A 152 -42.60 8.08 18.54
CA PRO A 152 -41.36 8.51 17.87
C PRO A 152 -40.53 9.48 18.71
N ARG A 153 -39.24 9.18 18.93
CA ARG A 153 -38.26 10.11 19.51
C ARG A 153 -37.56 10.94 18.43
N ASN A 154 -37.50 10.44 17.20
CA ASN A 154 -36.93 11.12 16.03
C ASN A 154 -37.69 10.73 14.72
N ASP A 155 -37.28 11.30 13.58
CA ASP A 155 -37.94 11.05 12.29
C ASP A 155 -37.78 9.61 11.76
N ILE A 156 -36.69 8.91 12.06
CA ILE A 156 -36.49 7.49 11.67
C ILE A 156 -37.58 6.64 12.33
N ASP A 157 -37.90 6.91 13.60
CA ASP A 157 -38.96 6.21 14.32
C ASP A 157 -40.33 6.41 13.67
N ARG A 158 -40.60 7.57 13.05
CA ARG A 158 -41.83 7.80 12.26
C ARG A 158 -41.92 6.85 11.07
N PHE A 159 -40.83 6.66 10.32
CA PHE A 159 -40.80 5.71 9.20
C PHE A 159 -40.99 4.26 9.66
N VAL A 160 -40.38 3.88 10.78
CA VAL A 160 -40.55 2.54 11.38
C VAL A 160 -42.00 2.33 11.85
N LEU A 161 -42.55 3.27 12.62
CA LEU A 161 -43.92 3.20 13.12
C LEU A 161 -44.95 3.19 11.98
N ALA A 162 -44.77 4.00 10.94
CA ALA A 162 -45.63 3.99 9.76
C ALA A 162 -45.61 2.63 9.02
N ARG A 163 -44.49 1.88 9.07
CA ARG A 163 -44.46 0.49 8.57
C ARG A 163 -45.26 -0.44 9.48
N LEU A 164 -45.01 -0.39 10.79
CA LEU A 164 -45.68 -1.23 11.78
C LEU A 164 -47.20 -1.04 11.75
N GLU A 165 -47.67 0.22 11.79
CA GLU A 165 -49.10 0.55 11.77
C GLU A 165 -49.82 0.08 10.49
N ARG A 166 -49.13 0.07 9.34
CA ARG A 166 -49.65 -0.47 8.08
C ARG A 166 -49.71 -1.99 8.07
N GLU A 167 -48.83 -2.66 8.80
CA GLU A 167 -48.81 -4.13 8.95
C GLU A 167 -49.68 -4.62 10.12
N GLY A 168 -50.32 -3.72 10.88
CA GLY A 168 -51.09 -4.07 12.08
C GLY A 168 -50.22 -4.45 13.29
N LEU A 169 -48.91 -4.19 13.21
CA LEU A 169 -47.95 -4.47 14.27
C LEU A 169 -47.84 -3.30 15.26
N ARG A 170 -47.37 -3.58 16.48
CA ARG A 170 -47.09 -2.59 17.52
C ARG A 170 -45.60 -2.59 17.87
N PRO A 171 -45.03 -1.46 18.33
CA PRO A 171 -43.68 -1.44 18.87
C PRO A 171 -43.48 -2.43 20.02
N SER A 172 -42.28 -3.03 20.09
CA SER A 172 -41.86 -3.82 21.25
C SER A 172 -41.65 -2.93 22.49
N PRO A 173 -41.80 -3.47 23.71
CA PRO A 173 -41.44 -2.76 24.93
C PRO A 173 -39.93 -2.42 24.96
N GLU A 174 -39.57 -1.35 25.66
CA GLU A 174 -38.18 -0.97 25.87
C GLU A 174 -37.44 -2.05 26.69
N ALA A 175 -36.17 -2.28 26.35
CA ALA A 175 -35.35 -3.30 27.02
C ALA A 175 -34.91 -2.83 28.42
N SER A 176 -34.52 -3.77 29.29
CA SER A 176 -33.99 -3.44 30.61
C SER A 176 -32.74 -2.55 30.51
N ARG A 177 -32.45 -1.74 31.55
CA ARG A 177 -31.32 -0.80 31.55
C ARG A 177 -29.98 -1.51 31.31
N GLU A 178 -29.79 -2.67 31.94
CA GLU A 178 -28.63 -3.55 31.75
C GLU A 178 -28.51 -3.99 30.28
N THR A 179 -29.65 -4.34 29.66
CA THR A 179 -29.70 -4.78 28.26
C THR A 179 -29.40 -3.64 27.29
N LEU A 180 -29.93 -2.43 27.56
CA LEU A 180 -29.65 -1.23 26.77
C LEU A 180 -28.17 -0.87 26.82
N LEU A 181 -27.59 -0.77 28.02
CA LEU A 181 -26.16 -0.49 28.19
C LEU A 181 -25.30 -1.54 27.48
N ARG A 182 -25.58 -2.83 27.71
CA ARG A 182 -24.82 -3.92 27.09
C ARG A 182 -24.85 -3.85 25.56
N ARG A 183 -26.00 -3.56 24.95
CA ARG A 183 -26.12 -3.39 23.49
C ARG A 183 -25.27 -2.23 23.01
N VAL A 184 -25.49 -1.03 23.54
CA VAL A 184 -24.83 0.18 23.04
C VAL A 184 -23.31 0.18 23.28
N THR A 185 -22.82 -0.43 24.36
CA THR A 185 -21.37 -0.66 24.55
C THR A 185 -20.80 -1.63 23.51
N LEU A 186 -21.48 -2.75 23.22
CA LEU A 186 -21.03 -3.69 22.18
C LEU A 186 -21.04 -3.06 20.79
N ASP A 187 -22.07 -2.27 20.47
CA ASP A 187 -22.20 -1.62 19.18
C ASP A 187 -21.11 -0.58 18.95
N LEU A 188 -20.91 0.31 19.93
CA LEU A 188 -19.98 1.45 19.84
C LEU A 188 -18.52 1.08 20.11
N THR A 189 -18.22 0.09 20.96
CA THR A 189 -16.82 -0.24 21.35
C THR A 189 -16.42 -1.68 21.06
N GLY A 190 -17.32 -2.52 20.53
CA GLY A 190 -17.03 -3.95 20.27
C GLY A 190 -16.87 -4.84 21.51
N LEU A 191 -17.02 -4.29 22.72
CA LEU A 191 -16.80 -4.99 24.00
C LEU A 191 -18.04 -4.87 24.90
N PRO A 192 -18.26 -5.81 25.83
CA PRO A 192 -19.28 -5.64 26.86
C PRO A 192 -18.83 -4.59 27.91
N PRO A 193 -19.78 -3.94 28.62
CA PRO A 193 -19.45 -3.05 29.73
C PRO A 193 -18.86 -3.85 30.90
N ALA A 194 -17.93 -3.25 31.64
CA ALA A 194 -17.43 -3.82 32.89
C ALA A 194 -18.52 -3.77 33.99
N PRO A 195 -18.49 -4.68 34.99
CA PRO A 195 -19.49 -4.71 36.06
C PRO A 195 -19.70 -3.35 36.76
N ALA A 196 -18.61 -2.66 37.11
CA ALA A 196 -18.68 -1.33 37.72
C ALA A 196 -19.34 -0.25 36.83
N GLU A 197 -19.26 -0.38 35.50
CA GLU A 197 -19.97 0.51 34.57
C GLU A 197 -21.47 0.21 34.52
N ILE A 198 -21.85 -1.07 34.67
CA ILE A 198 -23.25 -1.49 34.81
C ILE A 198 -23.81 -0.92 36.12
N ASP A 199 -23.14 -1.15 37.25
CA ASP A 199 -23.60 -0.70 38.58
C ASP A 199 -23.79 0.82 38.61
N ALA A 200 -22.81 1.59 38.09
CA ALA A 200 -22.90 3.03 37.98
C ALA A 200 -24.07 3.50 37.09
N PHE A 201 -24.31 2.83 35.96
CA PHE A 201 -25.43 3.15 35.08
C PHE A 201 -26.80 2.77 35.66
N LEU A 202 -26.89 1.73 36.49
CA LEU A 202 -28.13 1.39 37.19
C LEU A 202 -28.42 2.34 38.36
N ALA A 203 -27.37 2.88 38.98
CA ALA A 203 -27.48 3.92 40.01
C ALA A 203 -27.89 5.29 39.45
N ASP A 204 -27.44 5.68 38.25
CA ASP A 204 -27.81 6.96 37.64
C ASP A 204 -29.27 6.98 37.14
N ARG A 205 -30.17 7.44 38.02
CA ARG A 205 -31.60 7.62 37.73
C ARG A 205 -31.95 9.01 37.18
N THR A 206 -30.97 9.88 36.94
CA THR A 206 -31.26 11.24 36.46
C THR A 206 -31.68 11.24 34.98
N PRO A 207 -32.48 12.22 34.52
CA PRO A 207 -32.84 12.34 33.10
C PRO A 207 -31.60 12.40 32.20
N GLY A 208 -31.64 11.74 31.04
CA GLY A 208 -30.51 11.71 30.10
C GLY A 208 -29.38 10.72 30.42
N ALA A 209 -29.58 9.77 31.36
CA ALA A 209 -28.54 8.82 31.75
C ALA A 209 -28.04 7.93 30.60
N TYR A 210 -28.94 7.54 29.68
CA TYR A 210 -28.58 6.73 28.52
C TYR A 210 -27.72 7.53 27.53
N GLU A 211 -28.10 8.77 27.26
CA GLU A 211 -27.41 9.70 26.37
C GLU A 211 -25.99 9.99 26.87
N ARG A 212 -25.83 10.29 28.18
CA ARG A 212 -24.48 10.44 28.77
C ARG A 212 -23.64 9.17 28.73
N ALA A 213 -24.27 7.99 28.84
CA ALA A 213 -23.56 6.73 28.65
C ALA A 213 -23.08 6.57 27.20
N VAL A 214 -23.89 6.99 26.21
CA VAL A 214 -23.51 7.04 24.80
C VAL A 214 -22.35 8.02 24.57
N ASP A 215 -22.43 9.25 25.06
CA ASP A 215 -21.37 10.26 24.91
C ASP A 215 -20.02 9.77 25.47
N ARG A 216 -20.06 9.13 26.64
CA ARG A 216 -18.89 8.51 27.28
C ARG A 216 -18.29 7.37 26.45
N LEU A 217 -19.12 6.60 25.74
CA LEU A 217 -18.68 5.51 24.87
C LEU A 217 -18.09 6.03 23.56
N LEU A 218 -18.70 7.07 22.97
CA LEU A 218 -18.18 7.77 21.78
C LEU A 218 -16.84 8.47 22.07
N GLY A 219 -16.65 9.01 23.28
CA GLY A 219 -15.38 9.56 23.75
C GLY A 219 -14.31 8.54 24.13
N SER A 220 -14.59 7.23 24.03
CA SER A 220 -13.63 6.17 24.32
C SER A 220 -12.71 5.90 23.11
N PRO A 221 -11.38 5.69 23.28
CA PRO A 221 -10.50 5.34 22.16
C PRO A 221 -10.91 4.04 21.44
N ARG A 222 -11.67 3.17 22.14
CA ARG A 222 -12.25 1.93 21.61
C ARG A 222 -13.32 2.16 20.54
N TYR A 223 -13.92 3.35 20.48
CA TYR A 223 -14.85 3.72 19.42
C TYR A 223 -14.13 3.78 18.07
N GLY A 224 -12.98 4.46 18.01
CA GLY A 224 -12.14 4.48 16.81
C GLY A 224 -11.62 3.10 16.40
N GLU A 225 -11.26 2.25 17.36
CA GLU A 225 -10.87 0.85 17.09
C GLU A 225 -12.02 0.05 16.46
N ARG A 226 -13.23 0.16 17.03
CA ARG A 226 -14.45 -0.49 16.53
C ARG A 226 -14.83 -0.03 15.12
N MET A 227 -14.78 1.27 14.86
CA MET A 227 -15.05 1.86 13.54
C MET A 227 -13.97 1.47 12.52
N ALA A 228 -12.70 1.51 12.92
CA ALA A 228 -11.58 1.17 12.06
C ALA A 228 -11.63 -0.29 11.60
N ALA A 229 -11.98 -1.25 12.46
CA ALA A 229 -11.94 -2.68 12.13
C ALA A 229 -12.59 -3.03 10.77
N ARG A 230 -13.79 -2.50 10.48
CA ARG A 230 -14.47 -2.71 9.19
C ARG A 230 -13.91 -1.87 8.03
N TRP A 231 -13.27 -0.75 8.34
CA TRP A 231 -12.58 0.07 7.35
C TRP A 231 -11.26 -0.56 6.89
N LEU A 232 -10.52 -1.18 7.81
CA LEU A 232 -9.28 -1.90 7.53
C LEU A 232 -9.51 -3.07 6.57
N ASP A 233 -10.60 -3.85 6.78
CA ASP A 233 -11.07 -4.89 5.85
C ASP A 233 -11.26 -4.31 4.43
N ALA A 234 -12.06 -3.25 4.29
CA ALA A 234 -12.38 -2.62 3.00
C ALA A 234 -11.15 -2.00 2.31
N ALA A 235 -10.20 -1.48 3.10
CA ALA A 235 -8.93 -0.96 2.60
C ALA A 235 -7.89 -2.05 2.26
N ARG A 236 -8.17 -3.33 2.55
CA ARG A 236 -7.28 -4.49 2.41
C ARG A 236 -5.99 -4.39 3.26
N TYR A 237 -6.13 -3.86 4.47
CA TYR A 237 -5.02 -3.72 5.40
C TYR A 237 -4.35 -5.07 5.71
N ALA A 238 -3.02 -5.10 5.66
CA ALA A 238 -2.19 -6.20 6.13
C ALA A 238 -0.77 -5.70 6.42
N ASP A 239 -0.12 -6.27 7.44
CA ASP A 239 1.30 -6.04 7.77
C ASP A 239 2.24 -7.02 7.02
N SER A 240 1.77 -7.59 5.89
CA SER A 240 2.57 -8.37 4.95
C SER A 240 2.24 -8.03 3.48
N ASN A 241 3.15 -8.37 2.56
CA ASN A 241 3.04 -8.06 1.13
C ASN A 241 2.14 -9.04 0.35
N GLY A 242 1.95 -10.29 0.83
CA GLY A 242 1.17 -11.32 0.14
C GLY A 242 1.81 -11.91 -1.12
N TYR A 243 0.99 -12.33 -2.09
CA TYR A 243 1.41 -13.08 -3.29
C TYR A 243 2.24 -14.35 -2.95
N GLN A 244 3.43 -14.52 -3.53
CA GLN A 244 4.27 -15.71 -3.38
C GLN A 244 5.09 -15.68 -2.08
N TYR A 245 5.66 -14.52 -1.76
CA TYR A 245 6.46 -14.30 -0.56
C TYR A 245 5.69 -13.38 0.37
N ASP A 246 5.09 -13.95 1.41
CA ASP A 246 4.36 -13.20 2.43
C ASP A 246 5.32 -12.48 3.40
N GLY A 247 6.15 -11.59 2.84
CA GLY A 247 7.15 -10.82 3.56
C GLY A 247 6.51 -9.68 4.33
N GLU A 248 7.01 -9.44 5.55
CA GLU A 248 6.53 -8.37 6.45
C GLU A 248 6.67 -6.98 5.81
N ARG A 249 5.69 -6.10 6.09
CA ARG A 249 5.70 -4.68 5.72
C ARG A 249 5.11 -3.85 6.88
N SER A 250 5.35 -2.54 6.89
CA SER A 250 4.92 -1.65 7.97
C SER A 250 3.78 -0.74 7.51
N MET A 251 2.53 -1.15 7.75
CA MET A 251 1.35 -0.30 7.46
C MET A 251 0.55 0.09 8.71
N TRP A 252 0.86 -0.48 9.88
CA TRP A 252 0.21 -0.15 11.16
C TRP A 252 0.13 1.34 11.52
N ARG A 253 1.02 2.20 11.02
CA ARG A 253 0.91 3.67 11.22
C ARG A 253 -0.16 4.35 10.39
N TRP A 254 -0.56 3.76 9.25
CA TRP A 254 -1.78 4.16 8.55
C TRP A 254 -3.04 3.65 9.28
N ARG A 255 -3.01 2.42 9.84
CA ARG A 255 -4.09 1.92 10.70
C ARG A 255 -4.33 2.82 11.91
N ASP A 256 -3.27 3.22 12.60
CA ASP A 256 -3.36 4.13 13.75
C ASP A 256 -3.94 5.49 13.34
N TRP A 257 -3.59 5.99 12.13
CA TRP A 257 -4.20 7.21 11.58
C TRP A 257 -5.71 7.05 11.35
N VAL A 258 -6.18 5.90 10.86
CA VAL A 258 -7.62 5.60 10.70
C VAL A 258 -8.35 5.61 12.05
N ILE A 259 -7.78 4.96 13.07
CA ILE A 259 -8.32 4.94 14.44
C ILE A 259 -8.39 6.36 15.01
N ASP A 260 -7.31 7.13 14.89
CA ASP A 260 -7.23 8.53 15.34
C ASP A 260 -8.20 9.44 14.58
N ALA A 261 -8.48 9.20 13.30
CA ALA A 261 -9.45 9.96 12.51
C ALA A 261 -10.89 9.76 13.02
N PHE A 262 -11.28 8.51 13.31
CA PHE A 262 -12.59 8.22 13.93
C PHE A 262 -12.70 8.78 15.36
N ASN A 263 -11.65 8.63 16.19
CA ASN A 263 -11.64 9.15 17.56
C ASN A 263 -11.69 10.69 17.63
N ARG A 264 -11.17 11.41 16.62
CA ARG A 264 -11.32 12.87 16.49
C ARG A 264 -12.65 13.30 15.84
N ASN A 265 -13.55 12.38 15.53
CA ASN A 265 -14.79 12.62 14.78
C ASN A 265 -14.55 13.40 13.47
N GLN A 266 -13.53 12.98 12.71
CA GLN A 266 -13.16 13.65 11.46
C GLN A 266 -14.32 13.58 10.44
N PRO A 267 -14.70 14.70 9.79
CA PRO A 267 -15.72 14.70 8.74
C PRO A 267 -15.42 13.68 7.64
N PHE A 268 -16.43 12.91 7.23
CA PHE A 268 -16.24 11.76 6.35
C PHE A 268 -15.76 12.15 4.94
N ASP A 269 -16.20 13.30 4.44
CA ASP A 269 -15.70 13.92 3.21
C ASP A 269 -14.19 14.20 3.29
N ARG A 270 -13.72 14.76 4.41
CA ARG A 270 -12.30 15.00 4.66
C ARG A 270 -11.52 13.68 4.81
N PHE A 271 -12.06 12.71 5.54
CA PHE A 271 -11.47 11.38 5.74
C PHE A 271 -11.31 10.59 4.43
N ALA A 272 -12.30 10.66 3.54
CA ALA A 272 -12.23 10.05 2.21
C ALA A 272 -11.25 10.81 1.30
N LEU A 273 -11.30 12.15 1.28
CA LEU A 273 -10.42 12.98 0.47
C LEU A 273 -8.94 12.81 0.83
N GLU A 274 -8.59 12.78 2.11
CA GLU A 274 -7.20 12.59 2.55
C GLU A 274 -6.67 11.20 2.20
N GLN A 275 -7.51 10.16 2.28
CA GLN A 275 -7.12 8.81 1.87
C GLN A 275 -6.94 8.66 0.34
N LEU A 276 -7.67 9.42 -0.47
CA LEU A 276 -7.55 9.35 -1.93
C LEU A 276 -6.46 10.27 -2.49
N ALA A 277 -6.28 11.48 -1.92
CA ALA A 277 -5.45 12.53 -2.50
C ALA A 277 -4.78 13.48 -1.47
N GLY A 278 -4.60 13.03 -0.21
CA GLY A 278 -4.03 13.85 0.85
C GLY A 278 -2.61 14.37 0.57
N ASP A 279 -1.81 13.64 -0.19
CA ASP A 279 -0.47 14.03 -0.64
C ASP A 279 -0.47 15.21 -1.63
N MET A 280 -1.57 15.39 -2.36
CA MET A 280 -1.76 16.47 -3.33
C MET A 280 -2.32 17.76 -2.72
N LEU A 281 -2.58 17.80 -1.40
CA LEU A 281 -3.09 18.99 -0.74
C LEU A 281 -1.98 20.05 -0.56
N PRO A 282 -2.28 21.36 -0.75
CA PRO A 282 -1.30 22.42 -0.48
C PRO A 282 -0.77 22.33 0.95
N GLY A 283 0.55 22.29 1.10
CA GLY A 283 1.20 22.16 2.41
C GLY A 283 0.92 20.84 3.14
N ALA A 284 0.56 19.76 2.43
CA ALA A 284 0.19 18.46 3.02
C ALA A 284 1.15 18.02 4.13
N ALA A 285 0.63 18.02 5.37
CA ALA A 285 1.31 17.53 6.55
C ALA A 285 1.60 16.02 6.43
N ARG A 286 2.56 15.53 7.21
CA ARG A 286 2.98 14.12 7.22
C ARG A 286 1.78 13.18 7.46
N GLU A 287 0.91 13.52 8.39
CA GLU A 287 -0.28 12.75 8.76
C GLU A 287 -1.28 12.70 7.61
N THR A 288 -1.44 13.80 6.87
CA THR A 288 -2.25 13.88 5.64
C THR A 288 -1.66 13.05 4.50
N ARG A 289 -0.33 12.93 4.40
CA ARG A 289 0.33 12.02 3.44
C ARG A 289 0.18 10.56 3.85
N ILE A 290 0.32 10.25 5.14
CA ILE A 290 0.13 8.89 5.69
C ILE A 290 -1.25 8.35 5.29
N ALA A 291 -2.31 9.16 5.39
CA ALA A 291 -3.68 8.80 5.00
C ALA A 291 -3.78 8.10 3.64
N THR A 292 -2.97 8.54 2.66
CA THR A 292 -2.97 8.02 1.29
C THR A 292 -2.54 6.55 1.15
N GLY A 293 -2.01 5.95 2.22
CA GLY A 293 -1.70 4.53 2.32
C GLY A 293 -2.89 3.60 2.05
N PHE A 294 -4.13 4.10 2.10
CA PHE A 294 -5.32 3.42 1.59
C PHE A 294 -5.11 2.87 0.16
N ASN A 295 -4.47 3.65 -0.72
CA ASN A 295 -4.17 3.26 -2.11
C ASN A 295 -2.95 2.34 -2.25
N ARG A 296 -2.18 2.11 -1.18
CA ARG A 296 -0.96 1.29 -1.17
C ARG A 296 -1.08 0.01 -0.34
N ASN A 297 -2.22 -0.22 0.31
CA ASN A 297 -2.50 -1.47 1.04
C ASN A 297 -2.65 -2.71 0.13
N HIS A 298 -2.67 -2.55 -1.20
CA HIS A 298 -2.70 -3.67 -2.14
C HIS A 298 -1.56 -4.67 -1.90
N ARG A 299 -1.75 -5.90 -2.38
CA ARG A 299 -0.70 -6.93 -2.33
C ARG A 299 0.43 -6.52 -3.29
N GLY A 300 1.67 -6.82 -2.93
CA GLY A 300 2.86 -6.55 -3.74
C GLY A 300 3.57 -7.85 -4.12
N ASN A 301 3.96 -8.01 -5.38
CA ASN A 301 4.73 -9.17 -5.81
C ASN A 301 6.23 -8.83 -5.95
N SER A 302 7.07 -9.66 -5.35
CA SER A 302 8.54 -9.60 -5.38
C SER A 302 9.17 -10.88 -5.95
N GLU A 303 8.40 -11.67 -6.70
CA GLU A 303 8.85 -12.91 -7.34
C GLU A 303 9.88 -12.64 -8.45
N ASP A 304 10.93 -13.47 -8.50
CA ASP A 304 11.92 -13.40 -9.58
C ASP A 304 11.31 -13.95 -10.88
N GLY A 305 11.38 -13.14 -11.95
CA GLY A 305 10.81 -13.47 -13.26
C GLY A 305 9.47 -12.82 -13.58
N ILE A 306 8.85 -12.08 -12.65
CA ILE A 306 7.64 -11.30 -12.97
C ILE A 306 7.88 -10.27 -14.06
N VAL A 307 6.90 -10.11 -14.95
CA VAL A 307 6.83 -8.96 -15.85
C VAL A 307 6.40 -7.76 -15.02
N ALA A 308 7.30 -6.80 -14.83
CA ALA A 308 7.07 -5.64 -13.98
C ALA A 308 5.86 -4.81 -14.44
N GLU A 309 5.68 -4.63 -15.75
CA GLU A 309 4.56 -3.87 -16.32
C GLU A 309 3.19 -4.51 -16.05
N GLU A 310 3.11 -5.85 -16.07
CA GLU A 310 1.87 -6.58 -15.74
C GLU A 310 1.39 -6.21 -14.33
N TYR A 311 2.30 -6.27 -13.35
CA TYR A 311 1.97 -5.96 -11.96
C TYR A 311 1.78 -4.46 -11.71
N ALA A 312 2.44 -3.58 -12.47
CA ALA A 312 2.15 -2.14 -12.44
C ALA A 312 0.68 -1.89 -12.84
N VAL A 313 0.19 -2.57 -13.88
CA VAL A 313 -1.23 -2.54 -14.27
C VAL A 313 -2.12 -3.16 -13.20
N GLU A 314 -1.78 -4.32 -12.64
CA GLU A 314 -2.60 -4.96 -11.58
C GLU A 314 -2.77 -4.08 -10.34
N TYR A 315 -1.71 -3.38 -9.88
CA TYR A 315 -1.81 -2.50 -8.71
C TYR A 315 -2.71 -1.28 -8.97
N VAL A 316 -2.79 -0.81 -10.21
CA VAL A 316 -3.70 0.29 -10.59
C VAL A 316 -5.14 -0.21 -10.77
N VAL A 317 -5.34 -1.41 -11.34
CA VAL A 317 -6.65 -2.10 -11.38
C VAL A 317 -7.24 -2.24 -9.97
N ASP A 318 -6.45 -2.77 -9.04
CA ASP A 318 -6.86 -3.00 -7.65
C ASP A 318 -7.23 -1.70 -6.90
N ARG A 319 -6.56 -0.57 -7.22
CA ARG A 319 -6.93 0.77 -6.70
C ARG A 319 -8.27 1.25 -7.25
N VAL A 320 -8.54 1.03 -8.54
CA VAL A 320 -9.84 1.35 -9.16
C VAL A 320 -10.96 0.51 -8.53
N GLU A 321 -10.78 -0.81 -8.48
CA GLU A 321 -11.77 -1.73 -7.93
C GLU A 321 -12.07 -1.45 -6.45
N THR A 322 -11.04 -1.21 -5.63
CA THR A 322 -11.24 -0.93 -4.20
C THR A 322 -11.87 0.42 -3.98
N THR A 323 -11.48 1.45 -4.74
CA THR A 323 -12.10 2.77 -4.63
C THR A 323 -13.57 2.72 -5.05
N SER A 324 -13.89 2.02 -6.14
CA SER A 324 -15.27 1.89 -6.60
C SER A 324 -16.13 1.04 -5.66
N ALA A 325 -15.62 -0.06 -5.12
CA ALA A 325 -16.35 -0.91 -4.18
C ALA A 325 -16.48 -0.29 -2.77
N THR A 326 -15.45 0.42 -2.28
CA THR A 326 -15.44 1.01 -0.93
C THR A 326 -16.30 2.26 -0.85
N PHE A 327 -16.13 3.18 -1.81
CA PHE A 327 -16.77 4.50 -1.77
C PHE A 327 -18.00 4.60 -2.66
N LEU A 328 -18.01 4.01 -3.85
CA LEU A 328 -19.15 4.11 -4.77
C LEU A 328 -20.11 2.92 -4.68
N GLY A 329 -19.69 1.81 -4.05
CA GLY A 329 -20.48 0.56 -4.03
C GLY A 329 -20.70 0.02 -5.45
N LEU A 330 -19.67 0.05 -6.29
CA LEU A 330 -19.71 -0.39 -7.69
C LEU A 330 -18.66 -1.46 -7.98
N THR A 331 -19.08 -2.55 -8.60
CA THR A 331 -18.26 -3.71 -9.00
C THR A 331 -17.61 -3.50 -10.38
N LEU A 332 -16.82 -2.44 -10.53
CA LEU A 332 -16.27 -2.04 -11.84
C LEU A 332 -15.26 -3.05 -12.45
N GLY A 333 -14.78 -4.07 -11.72
CA GLY A 333 -13.79 -5.03 -12.23
C GLY A 333 -14.19 -5.76 -13.51
N CYS A 334 -15.48 -6.07 -13.72
CA CYS A 334 -15.93 -6.65 -15.00
C CYS A 334 -15.73 -5.68 -16.19
N ALA A 335 -15.69 -4.37 -15.95
CA ALA A 335 -15.43 -3.36 -16.97
C ALA A 335 -13.95 -3.32 -17.41
N ARG A 336 -13.04 -4.06 -16.77
CA ARG A 336 -11.62 -4.13 -17.19
C ARG A 336 -11.45 -4.70 -18.59
N CYS A 337 -12.22 -5.74 -18.95
CA CYS A 337 -11.95 -6.54 -20.16
C CYS A 337 -12.98 -6.35 -21.29
N HIS A 338 -14.16 -5.82 -20.96
CA HIS A 338 -15.28 -5.54 -21.87
C HIS A 338 -16.22 -4.52 -21.20
N ASN A 339 -17.35 -4.15 -21.82
CA ASN A 339 -18.34 -3.30 -21.14
C ASN A 339 -18.97 -4.08 -19.97
N HIS A 340 -19.25 -3.42 -18.86
CA HIS A 340 -19.83 -4.09 -17.70
C HIS A 340 -21.14 -4.81 -18.06
N LYS A 341 -21.34 -6.03 -17.53
CA LYS A 341 -22.38 -6.94 -18.05
C LYS A 341 -23.82 -6.51 -17.72
N TYR A 342 -24.03 -5.81 -16.61
CA TYR A 342 -25.33 -5.41 -16.09
C TYR A 342 -25.47 -3.89 -15.99
N ASP A 343 -24.47 -3.26 -15.37
CA ASP A 343 -24.41 -1.81 -15.15
C ASP A 343 -23.90 -0.96 -16.31
N PRO A 344 -24.36 0.30 -16.42
CA PRO A 344 -24.05 1.20 -17.54
C PRO A 344 -22.63 1.80 -17.46
N PHE A 345 -21.61 0.94 -17.37
CA PHE A 345 -20.20 1.30 -17.34
C PHE A 345 -19.47 0.63 -18.51
N SER A 346 -18.84 1.43 -19.36
CA SER A 346 -18.05 0.95 -20.49
C SER A 346 -16.63 0.55 -20.07
N GLN A 347 -15.96 -0.24 -20.92
CA GLN A 347 -14.54 -0.54 -20.73
C GLN A 347 -13.70 0.75 -20.70
N ARG A 348 -14.06 1.73 -21.54
CA ARG A 348 -13.37 3.01 -21.62
C ARG A 348 -13.40 3.75 -20.28
N GLU A 349 -14.56 3.85 -19.64
CA GLU A 349 -14.72 4.52 -18.34
C GLU A 349 -13.93 3.85 -17.22
N PHE A 350 -13.72 2.53 -17.26
CA PHE A 350 -12.80 1.84 -16.35
C PHE A 350 -11.37 2.38 -16.49
N TYR A 351 -10.87 2.51 -17.72
CA TYR A 351 -9.52 3.05 -17.95
C TYR A 351 -9.41 4.56 -17.75
N GLN A 352 -10.52 5.31 -17.82
CA GLN A 352 -10.56 6.71 -17.40
C GLN A 352 -10.44 6.87 -15.87
N LEU A 353 -10.97 5.94 -15.09
CA LEU A 353 -10.73 5.88 -13.64
C LEU A 353 -9.32 5.38 -13.30
N PHE A 354 -8.82 4.39 -14.04
CA PHE A 354 -7.44 3.89 -13.95
C PHE A 354 -6.41 5.02 -14.11
N ALA A 355 -6.63 5.95 -15.05
CA ALA A 355 -5.74 7.07 -15.30
C ALA A 355 -5.51 7.97 -14.07
N TYR A 356 -6.47 8.11 -13.15
CA TYR A 356 -6.28 8.85 -11.89
C TYR A 356 -5.28 8.17 -10.93
N PHE A 357 -5.07 6.85 -11.06
CA PHE A 357 -4.21 6.07 -10.17
C PHE A 357 -2.90 5.59 -10.83
N ASN A 358 -2.77 5.77 -12.16
CA ASN A 358 -1.61 5.33 -12.94
C ASN A 358 -0.38 6.27 -12.82
N ASN A 359 -0.45 7.36 -12.05
CA ASN A 359 0.65 8.33 -11.95
C ASN A 359 1.52 8.21 -10.68
N VAL A 360 1.75 6.99 -10.18
CA VAL A 360 2.65 6.75 -9.03
C VAL A 360 4.06 6.39 -9.53
N PRO A 361 5.17 6.77 -8.85
CA PRO A 361 6.53 6.30 -9.17
C PRO A 361 6.79 4.83 -8.79
N GLU A 362 5.82 3.95 -9.07
CA GLU A 362 5.85 2.52 -8.78
C GLU A 362 6.12 1.74 -10.07
N ARG A 363 7.13 0.85 -10.07
CA ARG A 363 7.55 0.08 -11.26
C ARG A 363 6.98 -1.36 -11.29
N GLY A 364 5.87 -1.62 -10.60
CA GLY A 364 5.20 -2.94 -10.60
C GLY A 364 5.91 -4.07 -9.85
N ARG A 365 7.15 -3.89 -9.37
CA ARG A 365 7.83 -4.83 -8.48
C ARG A 365 7.89 -4.30 -7.06
N ALA A 366 7.48 -5.11 -6.09
CA ALA A 366 7.50 -4.77 -4.68
C ALA A 366 8.82 -5.19 -4.01
N MET A 367 9.17 -4.51 -2.91
CA MET A 367 10.25 -4.93 -2.01
C MET A 367 9.88 -6.28 -1.38
N LYS A 368 10.85 -7.20 -1.25
CA LYS A 368 10.59 -8.54 -0.68
C LYS A 368 10.25 -8.50 0.81
N TYR A 369 10.86 -7.57 1.54
CA TYR A 369 10.61 -7.27 2.94
C TYR A 369 10.60 -5.74 3.09
N GLY A 370 9.78 -5.23 4.01
CA GLY A 370 9.60 -3.80 4.19
C GLY A 370 8.61 -3.18 3.20
N ASN A 371 8.56 -1.85 3.22
CA ASN A 371 7.63 -1.05 2.43
C ASN A 371 8.21 -0.71 1.05
N SER A 372 7.37 -0.75 0.02
CA SER A 372 7.76 -0.37 -1.34
C SER A 372 7.61 1.14 -1.56
N PRO A 373 8.57 1.80 -2.26
CA PRO A 373 8.46 3.23 -2.55
C PRO A 373 7.24 3.56 -3.44
N PRO A 374 6.74 4.80 -3.43
CA PRO A 374 7.09 5.88 -2.50
C PRO A 374 6.62 5.61 -1.05
N VAL A 375 7.43 6.04 -0.08
CA VAL A 375 7.18 5.89 1.36
C VAL A 375 7.26 7.24 2.09
N VAL A 376 6.60 7.33 3.24
CA VAL A 376 6.67 8.47 4.16
C VAL A 376 7.14 7.98 5.52
N ALA A 377 8.11 8.67 6.13
CA ALA A 377 8.53 8.41 7.50
C ALA A 377 7.41 8.81 8.48
N ALA A 378 7.08 7.91 9.42
CA ALA A 378 5.94 8.02 10.31
C ALA A 378 6.37 7.80 11.77
N PRO A 379 7.10 8.72 12.42
CA PRO A 379 7.56 8.57 13.81
C PRO A 379 6.42 8.37 14.81
N THR A 380 6.61 7.53 15.82
CA THR A 380 5.66 7.36 16.95
C THR A 380 5.54 8.65 17.76
N ARG A 381 4.52 8.77 18.62
CA ARG A 381 4.40 9.95 19.52
C ARG A 381 5.64 10.09 20.39
N GLU A 382 6.13 8.99 20.97
CA GLU A 382 7.39 8.94 21.72
C GLU A 382 8.61 9.36 20.87
N GLN A 383 8.72 8.91 19.63
CA GLN A 383 9.79 9.32 18.71
C GLN A 383 9.71 10.81 18.36
N GLN A 384 8.51 11.37 18.19
CA GLN A 384 8.29 12.81 17.97
C GLN A 384 8.67 13.63 19.21
N ASP A 385 8.27 13.20 20.41
CA ASP A 385 8.62 13.84 21.67
C ASP A 385 10.15 13.79 21.90
N LYS A 386 10.80 12.68 21.55
CA LYS A 386 12.25 12.55 21.62
C LYS A 386 12.95 13.46 20.59
N LEU A 387 12.43 13.52 19.37
CA LEU A 387 12.96 14.41 18.32
C LEU A 387 12.90 15.87 18.76
N ALA A 388 11.74 16.33 19.26
CA ALA A 388 11.56 17.70 19.73
C ALA A 388 12.53 18.07 20.88
N ARG A 389 12.80 17.13 21.82
CA ARG A 389 13.80 17.33 22.87
C ARG A 389 15.22 17.48 22.31
N ILE A 390 15.61 16.63 21.35
CA ILE A 390 16.93 16.70 20.70
C ILE A 390 17.07 18.02 19.91
N GLU A 391 16.07 18.39 19.11
CA GLU A 391 16.07 19.63 18.33
C GLU A 391 16.14 20.89 19.21
N SER A 392 15.46 20.89 20.35
CA SER A 392 15.56 21.95 21.35
C SER A 392 16.99 22.04 21.94
N GLY A 393 17.62 20.91 22.24
CA GLY A 393 19.02 20.85 22.69
C GLY A 393 20.02 21.35 21.65
N ILE A 394 19.84 20.96 20.38
CA ILE A 394 20.62 21.45 19.22
C ILE A 394 20.49 22.97 19.11
N ALA A 395 19.26 23.51 19.16
CA ALA A 395 19.01 24.95 19.05
C ALA A 395 19.66 25.74 20.20
N ALA A 396 19.60 25.22 21.43
CA ALA A 396 20.23 25.84 22.59
C ALA A 396 21.76 25.85 22.50
N LEU A 397 22.38 24.78 22.02
CA LEU A 397 23.84 24.69 21.84
C LEU A 397 24.32 25.57 20.68
N ARG A 398 23.59 25.64 19.57
CA ARG A 398 23.89 26.57 18.47
C ARG A 398 23.86 28.02 18.94
N ARG A 399 22.79 28.45 19.62
CA ARG A 399 22.73 29.79 20.23
C ARG A 399 23.93 30.07 21.15
N LYS A 400 24.31 29.13 22.03
CA LYS A 400 25.48 29.29 22.91
C LYS A 400 26.81 29.49 22.15
N LEU A 401 26.95 28.91 20.95
CA LEU A 401 28.11 29.11 20.09
C LEU A 401 28.01 30.43 19.32
N ASP A 402 26.83 30.77 18.81
CA ASP A 402 26.54 32.01 18.06
C ASP A 402 26.75 33.26 18.94
N ASP A 403 26.27 33.24 20.19
CA ASP A 403 26.45 34.28 21.21
C ASP A 403 27.95 34.56 21.51
N ARG A 404 28.84 33.62 21.14
CA ARG A 404 30.29 33.69 21.34
C ARG A 404 31.08 33.69 20.03
N SER A 405 30.42 33.89 18.90
CA SER A 405 31.01 33.94 17.57
C SER A 405 32.28 34.81 17.52
N GLY A 406 32.25 36.03 18.04
CA GLY A 406 33.42 36.92 18.09
C GLY A 406 34.62 36.39 18.90
N GLU A 407 34.38 35.72 20.03
CA GLU A 407 35.46 35.07 20.81
C GLU A 407 36.08 33.90 20.03
N ILE A 408 35.20 33.08 19.43
CA ILE A 408 35.57 31.91 18.64
C ILE A 408 36.38 32.33 17.41
N GLU A 409 35.97 33.41 16.73
CA GLU A 409 36.69 33.98 15.59
C GLU A 409 38.05 34.54 15.96
N ALA A 410 38.13 35.35 17.02
CA ALA A 410 39.40 35.91 17.50
C ALA A 410 40.41 34.81 17.88
N ALA A 411 39.96 33.79 18.61
CA ALA A 411 40.79 32.64 18.99
C ALA A 411 41.20 31.80 17.77
N ARG A 412 40.28 31.60 16.81
CA ARG A 412 40.54 30.87 15.56
C ARG A 412 41.56 31.56 14.69
N ASP A 413 41.50 32.89 14.58
CA ASP A 413 42.45 33.65 13.77
C ASP A 413 43.80 33.85 14.46
N ALA A 414 43.84 33.88 15.80
CA ALA A 414 45.09 33.77 16.54
C ALA A 414 45.77 32.41 16.29
N TRP A 415 45.02 31.31 16.35
CA TRP A 415 45.53 29.97 16.01
C TRP A 415 46.03 29.88 14.56
N LYS A 416 45.26 30.35 13.57
CA LYS A 416 45.67 30.36 12.15
C LYS A 416 46.97 31.14 11.91
N ARG A 417 47.24 32.21 12.68
CA ARG A 417 48.51 32.97 12.58
C ARG A 417 49.70 32.22 13.19
N ALA A 418 49.48 31.35 14.16
CA ALA A 418 50.52 30.54 14.80
C ALA A 418 50.77 29.18 14.10
N LEU A 419 49.91 28.79 13.15
CA LEU A 419 49.96 27.49 12.47
C LEU A 419 51.06 27.32 11.41
N PRO A 420 51.47 28.35 10.62
CA PRO A 420 52.49 28.20 9.60
C PRO A 420 53.84 27.78 10.17
N GLY A 421 54.43 26.72 9.61
CA GLY A 421 55.75 26.22 10.00
C GLY A 421 55.80 25.38 11.29
N ALA A 422 54.67 25.20 12.01
CA ALA A 422 54.66 24.50 13.30
C ALA A 422 54.57 22.97 13.16
N GLU A 423 53.58 22.42 12.43
CA GLU A 423 53.32 20.98 12.33
C GLU A 423 52.62 20.59 11.01
N ARG A 424 52.76 19.32 10.57
CA ARG A 424 52.01 18.74 9.44
C ARG A 424 50.64 18.23 9.89
N LEU A 425 49.75 19.17 10.24
CA LEU A 425 48.38 18.86 10.65
C LEU A 425 47.44 18.69 9.45
N TYR A 426 46.52 17.74 9.56
CA TYR A 426 45.45 17.49 8.61
C TYR A 426 44.13 17.32 9.38
N TRP A 427 43.01 17.76 8.82
CA TRP A 427 41.69 17.43 9.36
C TRP A 427 41.05 16.32 8.54
N VAL A 428 40.47 15.36 9.25
CA VAL A 428 39.67 14.28 8.67
C VAL A 428 38.35 14.22 9.43
N PRO A 429 37.20 14.04 8.76
CA PRO A 429 35.92 13.90 9.45
C PRO A 429 35.98 12.73 10.44
N SER A 430 35.74 13.03 11.71
CA SER A 430 35.68 12.05 12.81
C SER A 430 34.26 11.47 12.96
N ARG A 431 33.24 12.30 12.74
CA ARG A 431 31.82 11.93 12.85
C ARG A 431 31.42 10.84 11.86
N GLY A 432 30.91 9.73 12.39
CA GLY A 432 30.39 8.60 11.61
C GLY A 432 31.47 7.71 10.98
N LEU A 433 32.75 7.91 11.31
CA LEU A 433 33.85 7.05 10.90
C LEU A 433 33.68 5.65 11.51
N ALA A 434 33.44 4.65 10.67
CA ALA A 434 33.21 3.26 11.06
C ALA A 434 34.50 2.43 11.04
N ALA A 435 35.42 2.74 10.12
CA ALA A 435 36.75 2.13 10.06
C ALA A 435 37.74 3.06 9.35
N CYS A 436 39.03 2.96 9.71
CA CYS A 436 40.13 3.70 9.12
C CYS A 436 41.36 2.80 9.06
N PHE A 437 42.00 2.72 7.89
CA PHE A 437 43.19 1.92 7.66
C PHE A 437 44.26 2.81 7.01
N PRO A 438 45.19 3.38 7.80
CA PRO A 438 46.27 4.22 7.25
C PRO A 438 47.20 3.47 6.29
N LEU A 439 47.34 2.14 6.47
CA LEU A 439 48.22 1.27 5.68
C LEU A 439 49.73 1.56 5.84
N ASP A 440 50.13 2.19 6.96
CA ASP A 440 51.52 2.25 7.46
C ASP A 440 52.16 0.88 7.79
N GLY A 441 51.44 -0.21 7.58
CA GLY A 441 51.81 -1.61 7.82
C GLY A 441 50.56 -2.50 7.84
N ALA A 442 50.75 -3.81 8.00
CA ALA A 442 49.65 -4.80 8.03
C ALA A 442 48.94 -4.92 9.39
N SER A 443 49.18 -4.02 10.35
CA SER A 443 48.66 -4.10 11.71
C SER A 443 47.12 -4.15 11.75
N GLY A 444 46.57 -5.25 12.26
CA GLY A 444 45.12 -5.48 12.33
C GLY A 444 44.47 -6.01 11.04
N LEU A 445 45.25 -6.22 9.98
CA LEU A 445 44.79 -6.74 8.68
C LEU A 445 45.35 -8.14 8.43
N LYS A 446 44.62 -8.98 7.70
CA LYS A 446 45.08 -10.30 7.27
C LYS A 446 45.46 -10.28 5.79
N GLU A 447 46.67 -10.71 5.48
CA GLU A 447 47.10 -10.88 4.09
C GLU A 447 46.40 -12.11 3.48
N ALA A 448 45.88 -11.96 2.26
CA ALA A 448 45.23 -13.04 1.51
C ALA A 448 45.75 -13.07 0.06
N GLY A 449 45.99 -14.28 -0.46
CA GLY A 449 46.45 -14.48 -1.85
C GLY A 449 47.93 -14.20 -2.13
N GLY A 450 48.67 -13.65 -1.17
CA GLY A 450 50.09 -13.35 -1.25
C GLY A 450 50.56 -12.55 -0.04
N LYS A 451 51.79 -12.03 -0.07
CA LYS A 451 52.25 -11.01 0.88
C LYS A 451 52.09 -9.62 0.28
N VAL A 452 51.76 -8.65 1.12
CA VAL A 452 51.59 -7.25 0.74
C VAL A 452 52.86 -6.47 1.10
N GLY A 453 53.41 -5.75 0.13
CA GLY A 453 54.53 -4.85 0.38
C GLY A 453 54.06 -3.54 1.00
N PHE A 454 54.92 -2.85 1.74
CA PHE A 454 54.67 -1.48 2.20
C PHE A 454 55.77 -0.57 1.66
N ARG A 455 55.38 0.60 1.14
CA ARG A 455 56.26 1.56 0.45
C ARG A 455 55.84 2.99 0.80
N PRO A 456 56.72 4.01 0.64
CA PRO A 456 56.33 5.41 0.84
C PRO A 456 55.05 5.76 0.08
N GLY A 457 54.03 6.17 0.84
CA GLY A 457 52.67 6.36 0.35
C GLY A 457 52.38 7.80 -0.04
N ARG A 458 51.09 8.11 -0.08
CA ARG A 458 50.55 9.47 -0.06
C ARG A 458 50.60 10.06 1.36
N ILE A 459 50.27 9.26 2.38
CA ILE A 459 50.32 9.61 3.79
C ILE A 459 51.09 8.48 4.50
N GLY A 460 52.31 8.74 4.96
CA GLY A 460 53.13 7.69 5.59
C GLY A 460 53.55 6.60 4.59
N GLN A 461 53.10 5.35 4.80
CA GLN A 461 53.27 4.24 3.87
C GLN A 461 51.95 3.76 3.26
N ALA A 462 52.02 3.22 2.05
CA ALA A 462 50.91 2.61 1.33
C ALA A 462 51.11 1.10 1.15
N ALA A 463 49.99 0.36 1.08
CA ALA A 463 49.97 -1.04 0.71
C ALA A 463 50.24 -1.22 -0.79
N SER A 464 51.41 -1.77 -1.12
CA SER A 464 51.86 -2.11 -2.47
C SER A 464 51.37 -3.51 -2.85
N LEU A 465 50.36 -3.55 -3.72
CA LEU A 465 49.66 -4.74 -4.18
C LEU A 465 50.13 -5.16 -5.58
N ASP A 466 50.36 -6.45 -5.77
CA ASP A 466 50.97 -7.04 -6.97
C ASP A 466 49.96 -7.63 -7.96
N GLY A 467 48.66 -7.38 -7.76
CA GLY A 467 47.58 -8.02 -8.53
C GLY A 467 47.30 -9.48 -8.14
N ALA A 468 47.93 -10.01 -7.09
CA ALA A 468 47.66 -11.36 -6.55
C ALA A 468 47.31 -11.32 -5.05
N ALA A 469 47.96 -10.47 -4.26
CA ALA A 469 47.65 -10.25 -2.86
C ALA A 469 46.51 -9.23 -2.65
N CYS A 470 45.77 -9.38 -1.54
CA CYS A 470 44.85 -8.38 -1.00
C CYS A 470 44.86 -8.43 0.55
N LEU A 471 44.22 -7.44 1.19
CA LEU A 471 44.09 -7.35 2.65
C LEU A 471 42.63 -7.58 3.05
N ASP A 472 42.41 -8.50 3.99
CA ASP A 472 41.13 -8.72 4.68
C ASP A 472 41.12 -7.90 5.97
N ALA A 473 40.16 -6.98 6.05
CA ALA A 473 39.95 -6.04 7.16
C ALA A 473 38.85 -6.51 8.14
N GLY A 474 38.37 -7.75 7.99
CA GLY A 474 37.39 -8.37 8.88
C GLY A 474 35.97 -7.83 8.75
N ASP A 475 35.19 -8.04 9.81
CA ASP A 475 33.75 -7.72 9.85
C ASP A 475 33.48 -6.25 10.19
N VAL A 476 33.95 -5.35 9.33
CA VAL A 476 33.67 -3.91 9.35
C VAL A 476 32.82 -3.50 8.15
N ALA A 477 32.16 -2.35 8.21
CA ALA A 477 31.26 -1.87 7.14
C ALA A 477 30.08 -2.83 6.86
N ALA A 478 29.45 -3.40 7.90
CA ALA A 478 28.32 -4.32 7.77
C ALA A 478 26.99 -3.64 7.36
N PHE A 479 27.04 -2.84 6.30
CA PHE A 479 25.92 -2.10 5.72
C PHE A 479 25.07 -2.98 4.81
N ASP A 480 23.77 -2.71 4.79
CA ASP A 480 22.80 -3.27 3.84
C ASP A 480 22.35 -2.22 2.81
N ILE A 481 21.45 -2.58 1.89
CA ILE A 481 21.00 -1.72 0.79
C ILE A 481 20.24 -0.46 1.26
N GLU A 482 19.78 -0.44 2.51
CA GLU A 482 19.07 0.69 3.14
C GLU A 482 20.00 1.57 4.00
N ASP A 483 21.26 1.16 4.19
CA ASP A 483 22.22 1.87 5.02
C ASP A 483 23.00 2.91 4.22
N PRO A 484 23.02 4.19 4.63
CA PRO A 484 23.87 5.19 4.01
C PRO A 484 25.33 5.01 4.44
N PHE A 485 26.26 5.06 3.48
CA PHE A 485 27.69 4.93 3.74
C PHE A 485 28.56 5.79 2.83
N THR A 486 29.82 5.97 3.21
CA THR A 486 30.87 6.51 2.33
C THR A 486 32.09 5.61 2.39
N LEU A 487 32.67 5.27 1.24
CA LEU A 487 33.99 4.65 1.13
C LEU A 487 34.94 5.67 0.52
N ALA A 488 36.16 5.77 1.04
CA ALA A 488 37.22 6.62 0.50
C ALA A 488 38.58 5.91 0.58
N ALA A 489 39.47 6.18 -0.38
CA ALA A 489 40.85 5.68 -0.40
C ALA A 489 41.72 6.52 -1.33
N TRP A 490 43.01 6.64 -1.02
CA TRP A 490 44.02 7.07 -1.98
C TRP A 490 44.50 5.88 -2.81
N VAL A 491 44.66 6.06 -4.12
CA VAL A 491 45.12 5.02 -5.06
C VAL A 491 46.18 5.55 -6.03
N TYR A 492 47.12 4.69 -6.38
CA TYR A 492 48.16 4.92 -7.40
C TYR A 492 48.40 3.63 -8.19
N ALA A 493 48.65 3.72 -9.49
CA ALA A 493 49.07 2.57 -10.31
C ALA A 493 50.09 3.00 -11.39
N ASP A 494 51.09 2.17 -11.66
CA ASP A 494 52.13 2.43 -12.67
C ASP A 494 51.64 2.23 -14.12
N SER A 495 50.58 1.45 -14.29
CA SER A 495 49.84 1.17 -15.54
C SER A 495 48.39 1.64 -15.42
N ALA A 496 47.61 1.54 -16.50
CA ALA A 496 46.18 1.87 -16.49
C ALA A 496 45.48 1.22 -15.27
N PRO A 497 44.86 1.99 -14.35
CA PRO A 497 44.36 1.44 -13.10
C PRO A 497 43.28 0.36 -13.31
N HIS A 498 43.41 -0.78 -12.64
CA HIS A 498 42.50 -1.92 -12.77
C HIS A 498 42.47 -2.74 -11.47
N GLY A 499 41.27 -3.19 -11.08
CA GLY A 499 41.01 -4.07 -9.94
C GLY A 499 40.22 -3.42 -8.79
N SER A 500 39.82 -4.22 -7.81
CA SER A 500 39.02 -3.82 -6.65
C SER A 500 39.83 -2.97 -5.66
N ILE A 501 39.35 -1.79 -5.30
CA ILE A 501 40.03 -0.89 -4.34
C ILE A 501 39.60 -1.21 -2.91
N VAL A 502 38.31 -1.09 -2.63
CA VAL A 502 37.70 -1.39 -1.34
C VAL A 502 36.31 -1.95 -1.56
N THR A 503 36.07 -3.17 -1.10
CA THR A 503 34.81 -3.88 -1.31
C THR A 503 34.39 -4.66 -0.06
N ARG A 504 33.09 -4.86 0.14
CA ARG A 504 32.55 -5.88 1.03
C ARG A 504 31.57 -6.73 0.21
N MET A 505 32.07 -7.79 -0.38
CA MET A 505 31.34 -8.64 -1.32
C MET A 505 31.87 -10.08 -1.34
N VAL A 506 31.10 -11.00 -1.91
CA VAL A 506 31.52 -12.40 -2.15
C VAL A 506 32.67 -12.42 -3.15
N ASP A 507 33.83 -13.01 -2.78
CA ASP A 507 35.06 -12.94 -3.60
C ASP A 507 34.91 -13.66 -4.96
N GLY A 508 34.48 -12.92 -5.98
CA GLY A 508 34.26 -13.44 -7.33
C GLY A 508 33.67 -12.41 -8.31
N PRO A 509 33.77 -12.65 -9.63
CA PRO A 509 33.51 -11.64 -10.67
C PRO A 509 32.03 -11.23 -10.83
N LYS A 510 31.15 -11.77 -9.99
CA LYS A 510 29.69 -11.50 -9.94
C LYS A 510 29.20 -11.46 -8.49
N GLY A 511 30.08 -11.06 -7.57
CA GLY A 511 29.86 -11.11 -6.12
C GLY A 511 28.65 -10.28 -5.68
N LYS A 512 27.89 -10.83 -4.73
CA LYS A 512 26.92 -10.08 -3.94
C LYS A 512 27.67 -9.19 -2.94
N GLY A 513 27.27 -7.93 -2.80
CA GLY A 513 27.89 -6.94 -1.91
C GLY A 513 28.12 -5.59 -2.61
N PHE A 514 28.99 -4.75 -2.05
CA PHE A 514 29.23 -3.38 -2.53
C PHE A 514 30.71 -3.01 -2.56
N GLY A 515 31.07 -1.98 -3.32
CA GLY A 515 32.45 -1.49 -3.34
C GLY A 515 32.80 -0.51 -4.47
N LEU A 516 34.07 -0.12 -4.44
CA LEU A 516 34.78 0.62 -5.49
C LEU A 516 35.77 -0.29 -6.21
N GLU A 517 35.69 -0.31 -7.53
CA GLU A 517 36.63 -0.98 -8.43
C GLU A 517 37.13 -0.04 -9.52
N LEU A 518 38.24 -0.42 -10.16
CA LEU A 518 38.75 0.21 -11.37
C LEU A 518 38.74 -0.77 -12.55
N ASP A 519 38.45 -0.29 -13.75
CA ASP A 519 38.70 -1.03 -14.99
C ASP A 519 39.17 -0.09 -16.10
N GLN A 520 40.38 -0.33 -16.62
CA GLN A 520 41.05 0.53 -17.62
C GLN A 520 41.02 2.02 -17.25
N GLY A 521 41.18 2.34 -15.97
CA GLY A 521 41.11 3.70 -15.43
C GLY A 521 39.70 4.27 -15.24
N LYS A 522 38.62 3.53 -15.53
CA LYS A 522 37.25 3.93 -15.14
C LYS A 522 36.96 3.54 -13.70
N VAL A 523 36.25 4.38 -12.96
CA VAL A 523 35.76 4.09 -11.60
C VAL A 523 34.40 3.41 -11.68
N TYR A 524 34.32 2.20 -11.14
CA TYR A 524 33.10 1.41 -11.00
C TYR A 524 32.64 1.47 -9.54
N ALA A 525 31.45 1.99 -9.29
CA ALA A 525 30.79 1.95 -7.99
C ALA A 525 29.57 1.04 -8.07
N HIS A 526 29.42 0.11 -7.13
CA HIS A 526 28.32 -0.85 -7.14
C HIS A 526 27.75 -1.17 -5.76
N VAL A 527 26.45 -1.49 -5.76
CA VAL A 527 25.70 -2.06 -4.63
C VAL A 527 24.84 -3.19 -5.22
N THR A 528 25.26 -4.44 -5.04
CA THR A 528 24.84 -5.60 -5.84
C THR A 528 24.23 -6.68 -4.97
N SER A 529 22.93 -6.97 -5.12
CA SER A 529 22.33 -8.16 -4.49
C SER A 529 22.34 -9.37 -5.42
N GLU A 530 22.09 -9.16 -6.72
CA GLU A 530 22.34 -10.13 -7.80
C GLU A 530 22.87 -9.41 -9.05
N TRP A 531 24.04 -9.84 -9.52
CA TRP A 531 24.84 -9.17 -10.55
C TRP A 531 24.10 -8.76 -11.84
N LYS A 532 23.15 -9.56 -12.32
CA LYS A 532 22.49 -9.34 -13.61
C LYS A 532 21.26 -8.44 -13.53
N THR A 533 20.59 -8.40 -12.40
CA THR A 533 19.14 -8.10 -12.30
C THR A 533 18.78 -7.23 -11.11
N ASP A 534 19.65 -7.09 -10.12
CA ASP A 534 19.35 -6.50 -8.81
C ASP A 534 20.61 -5.85 -8.25
N ALA A 535 20.98 -4.71 -8.84
CA ALA A 535 22.12 -3.91 -8.44
C ALA A 535 21.94 -2.44 -8.81
N LEU A 536 22.64 -1.57 -8.08
CA LEU A 536 23.09 -0.28 -8.57
C LEU A 536 24.49 -0.45 -9.14
N ARG A 537 24.70 -0.03 -10.40
CA ARG A 537 26.04 -0.04 -11.03
C ARG A 537 26.25 1.24 -11.82
N LEU A 538 27.29 1.97 -11.45
CA LEU A 538 27.64 3.28 -12.01
C LEU A 538 29.11 3.29 -12.44
N VAL A 539 29.41 3.92 -13.57
CA VAL A 539 30.75 3.99 -14.16
C VAL A 539 31.13 5.43 -14.49
N SER A 540 32.30 5.90 -14.06
CA SER A 540 32.75 7.27 -14.33
C SER A 540 32.88 7.57 -15.83
N GLU A 541 32.46 8.77 -16.24
CA GLU A 541 32.77 9.31 -17.57
C GLU A 541 34.26 9.65 -17.70
N GLU A 542 34.92 10.02 -16.60
CA GLU A 542 36.37 10.27 -16.54
C GLU A 542 37.20 8.98 -16.58
N THR A 543 38.46 9.09 -17.03
CA THR A 543 39.44 8.00 -17.03
C THR A 543 40.69 8.45 -16.26
N LEU A 544 41.09 7.69 -15.25
CA LEU A 544 42.31 7.91 -14.46
C LEU A 544 43.55 7.58 -15.28
N ALA A 545 44.54 8.47 -15.25
CA ALA A 545 45.85 8.24 -15.86
C ALA A 545 46.75 7.43 -14.92
N PRO A 546 47.70 6.63 -15.45
CA PRO A 546 48.74 6.00 -14.64
C PRO A 546 49.70 7.03 -14.02
N LYS A 547 50.50 6.59 -13.05
CA LYS A 547 51.60 7.33 -12.42
C LYS A 547 51.19 8.61 -11.68
N ARG A 548 49.97 8.62 -11.14
CA ARG A 548 49.42 9.69 -10.30
C ARG A 548 48.64 9.10 -9.13
N TRP A 549 48.75 9.77 -7.97
CA TRP A 549 47.85 9.55 -6.83
C TRP A 549 46.50 10.22 -7.08
N TYR A 550 45.41 9.49 -6.83
CA TYR A 550 44.04 9.97 -6.84
C TYR A 550 43.38 9.66 -5.50
N HIS A 551 42.61 10.60 -4.95
CA HIS A 551 41.68 10.31 -3.85
C HIS A 551 40.32 9.93 -4.44
N LEU A 552 39.92 8.67 -4.28
CA LEU A 552 38.64 8.16 -4.76
C LEU A 552 37.68 8.00 -3.60
N ALA A 553 36.41 8.35 -3.83
CA ALA A 553 35.34 8.02 -2.89
C ALA A 553 34.03 7.71 -3.60
N MET A 554 33.16 6.95 -2.90
CA MET A 554 31.74 6.86 -3.23
C MET A 554 30.91 7.18 -1.98
N THR A 555 29.83 7.92 -2.17
CA THR A 555 28.75 8.06 -1.19
C THR A 555 27.54 7.27 -1.66
N TYR A 556 26.87 6.61 -0.73
CA TYR A 556 25.56 5.99 -0.95
C TYR A 556 24.59 6.43 0.15
N ASN A 557 23.36 6.83 -0.23
CA ASN A 557 22.37 7.38 0.71
C ASN A 557 21.33 6.36 1.23
N GLY A 558 21.37 5.09 0.80
CA GLY A 558 20.40 4.07 1.19
C GLY A 558 19.10 4.03 0.36
N SER A 559 18.97 4.83 -0.71
CA SER A 559 17.71 4.94 -1.49
C SER A 559 17.32 3.70 -2.29
N SER A 560 18.25 2.76 -2.50
CA SER A 560 18.16 1.68 -3.49
C SER A 560 17.96 2.16 -4.94
N LEU A 561 18.32 3.42 -5.24
CA LEU A 561 18.30 4.02 -6.57
C LEU A 561 19.69 4.57 -6.94
N ALA A 562 20.01 4.55 -8.24
CA ALA A 562 21.32 4.98 -8.75
C ALA A 562 21.59 6.48 -8.48
N GLU A 563 20.55 7.32 -8.43
CA GLU A 563 20.65 8.74 -7.99
C GLU A 563 21.16 8.91 -6.54
N GLY A 564 21.05 7.85 -5.73
CA GLY A 564 21.56 7.82 -4.37
C GLY A 564 23.05 7.51 -4.26
N VAL A 565 23.73 7.22 -5.39
CA VAL A 565 25.17 6.98 -5.45
C VAL A 565 25.85 8.19 -6.09
N THR A 566 26.96 8.64 -5.51
CA THR A 566 27.83 9.66 -6.14
C THR A 566 29.28 9.25 -6.00
N VAL A 567 30.03 9.30 -7.10
CA VAL A 567 31.47 9.02 -7.15
C VAL A 567 32.23 10.33 -7.13
N TYR A 568 33.33 10.38 -6.40
CA TYR A 568 34.20 11.54 -6.26
C TYR A 568 35.64 11.19 -6.66
N LEU A 569 36.29 12.11 -7.35
CA LEU A 569 37.70 12.07 -7.72
C LEU A 569 38.37 13.36 -7.24
N ASP A 570 39.44 13.22 -6.46
CA ASP A 570 40.16 14.32 -5.82
C ASP A 570 39.23 15.33 -5.11
N GLY A 571 38.22 14.79 -4.43
CA GLY A 571 37.25 15.56 -3.65
C GLY A 571 36.09 16.18 -4.46
N LYS A 572 36.07 16.01 -5.79
CA LYS A 572 35.03 16.57 -6.67
C LYS A 572 34.11 15.47 -7.19
N PRO A 573 32.78 15.68 -7.23
CA PRO A 573 31.86 14.70 -7.79
C PRO A 573 32.07 14.60 -9.31
N VAL A 574 32.12 13.37 -9.83
CA VAL A 574 32.27 13.10 -11.26
C VAL A 574 30.95 12.60 -11.86
N ARG A 575 30.76 12.80 -13.16
CA ARG A 575 29.61 12.21 -13.87
C ARG A 575 29.79 10.71 -14.01
N CYS A 576 28.71 9.97 -13.87
CA CYS A 576 28.66 8.54 -14.07
C CYS A 576 27.55 8.13 -15.04
N ARG A 577 27.85 7.19 -15.92
CA ARG A 577 26.85 6.42 -16.68
C ARG A 577 26.25 5.38 -15.73
N ILE A 578 24.91 5.32 -15.68
CA ILE A 578 24.17 4.27 -14.97
C ILE A 578 24.10 3.04 -15.86
N GLU A 579 24.57 1.89 -15.38
CA GLU A 579 24.48 0.60 -16.07
C GLU A 579 23.38 -0.31 -15.52
N LEU A 580 23.01 -0.15 -14.24
CA LEU A 580 21.86 -0.80 -13.64
C LEU A 580 21.28 0.04 -12.49
N ASP A 581 19.95 0.09 -12.42
CA ASP A 581 19.13 0.81 -11.43
C ASP A 581 17.93 -0.07 -11.02
N THR A 582 18.20 -1.22 -10.40
CA THR A 582 17.19 -2.25 -10.11
C THR A 582 17.31 -2.89 -8.73
N LEU A 583 18.02 -2.24 -7.79
CA LEU A 583 18.28 -2.80 -6.46
C LEU A 583 17.01 -2.88 -5.60
N TYR A 584 16.72 -4.06 -5.05
CA TYR A 584 15.51 -4.27 -4.23
C TYR A 584 15.62 -5.36 -3.15
N ARG A 585 16.50 -6.37 -3.28
CA ARG A 585 16.68 -7.40 -2.23
C ARG A 585 17.85 -7.04 -1.30
N PRO A 586 17.66 -7.00 0.03
CA PRO A 586 18.75 -6.70 0.94
C PRO A 586 19.84 -7.78 0.94
N PHE A 587 21.00 -7.45 1.50
CA PHE A 587 22.11 -8.36 1.66
C PHE A 587 21.80 -9.45 2.68
N ARG A 588 21.18 -9.08 3.80
CA ARG A 588 20.64 -10.01 4.80
C ARG A 588 19.56 -10.92 4.22
N ASN A 589 19.47 -12.15 4.70
CA ASN A 589 18.46 -13.12 4.25
C ASN A 589 17.74 -13.74 5.47
N ALA A 590 16.44 -13.49 5.60
CA ALA A 590 15.63 -13.93 6.76
C ALA A 590 16.31 -13.63 8.11
N GLY A 591 16.72 -12.37 8.30
CA GLY A 591 17.43 -11.89 9.50
C GLY A 591 18.89 -12.36 9.64
N ARG A 592 19.41 -13.24 8.76
CA ARG A 592 20.81 -13.67 8.80
C ARG A 592 21.72 -12.59 8.20
N PRO A 593 22.78 -12.13 8.91
CA PRO A 593 23.66 -11.08 8.43
C PRO A 593 24.52 -11.54 7.24
N PHE A 594 24.95 -10.57 6.44
CA PHE A 594 25.84 -10.78 5.30
C PHE A 594 27.31 -10.90 5.79
N LYS A 595 27.90 -12.09 5.67
CA LYS A 595 29.13 -12.50 6.38
C LYS A 595 30.46 -12.22 5.66
N GLU A 596 30.45 -11.60 4.49
CA GLU A 596 31.69 -11.30 3.78
C GLU A 596 32.47 -10.17 4.47
N PRO A 597 33.80 -10.29 4.63
CA PRO A 597 34.63 -9.24 5.20
C PRO A 597 34.79 -8.06 4.24
N LEU A 598 35.16 -6.90 4.79
CA LEU A 598 35.72 -5.81 3.99
C LEU A 598 37.11 -6.23 3.49
N ARG A 599 37.36 -6.07 2.19
CA ARG A 599 38.65 -6.35 1.53
C ARG A 599 39.19 -5.09 0.88
N ILE A 600 40.49 -4.86 1.04
CA ILE A 600 41.26 -3.81 0.38
C ILE A 600 42.12 -4.48 -0.69
N GLY A 601 42.03 -4.04 -1.94
CA GLY A 601 42.75 -4.64 -3.06
C GLY A 601 42.10 -5.90 -3.68
N GLY A 602 40.89 -6.29 -3.28
CA GLY A 602 40.23 -7.52 -3.76
C GLY A 602 38.73 -7.57 -3.48
N GLY A 603 38.09 -8.69 -3.83
CA GLY A 603 36.66 -8.96 -3.63
C GLY A 603 35.87 -9.29 -4.91
N ALA A 604 36.36 -8.93 -6.09
CA ALA A 604 35.76 -9.36 -7.37
C ALA A 604 36.44 -10.62 -7.95
N GLY A 605 37.09 -11.44 -7.11
CA GLY A 605 37.84 -12.64 -7.50
C GLY A 605 39.31 -12.35 -7.82
N PRO A 606 40.15 -13.41 -8.00
CA PRO A 606 41.60 -13.26 -8.15
C PRO A 606 42.02 -12.39 -9.35
N GLU A 607 41.35 -12.51 -10.49
CA GLU A 607 41.65 -11.74 -11.71
C GLU A 607 41.37 -10.23 -11.57
N ARG A 608 40.59 -9.84 -10.56
CA ARG A 608 40.21 -8.45 -10.28
C ARG A 608 40.97 -7.87 -9.07
N ARG A 609 42.02 -8.53 -8.57
CA ARG A 609 42.84 -7.96 -7.49
C ARG A 609 43.65 -6.77 -8.01
N PHE A 610 43.79 -5.74 -7.18
CA PHE A 610 44.41 -4.49 -7.58
C PHE A 610 45.93 -4.62 -7.74
N ARG A 611 46.47 -3.98 -8.79
CA ARG A 611 47.92 -3.82 -9.00
C ARG A 611 48.27 -2.34 -8.88
N GLY A 612 49.01 -1.98 -7.84
CA GLY A 612 49.36 -0.58 -7.54
C GLY A 612 49.58 -0.37 -6.05
N MET A 613 49.36 0.86 -5.58
CA MET A 613 49.39 1.21 -4.17
C MET A 613 48.03 1.75 -3.71
N ILE A 614 47.59 1.33 -2.52
CA ILE A 614 46.39 1.85 -1.82
C ILE A 614 46.83 2.40 -0.47
N ASP A 615 46.25 3.53 -0.07
CA ASP A 615 46.61 4.31 1.13
C ASP A 615 45.33 4.93 1.76
N ASP A 616 45.37 5.16 3.08
CA ASP A 616 44.33 5.79 3.91
C ASP A 616 42.88 5.40 3.54
N VAL A 617 42.55 4.10 3.66
CA VAL A 617 41.20 3.60 3.38
C VAL A 617 40.26 3.93 4.54
N ARG A 618 39.18 4.66 4.24
CA ARG A 618 38.19 5.12 5.22
C ARG A 618 36.79 4.64 4.89
N VAL A 619 36.04 4.29 5.92
CA VAL A 619 34.65 3.85 5.85
C VAL A 619 33.82 4.69 6.81
N TYR A 620 32.72 5.25 6.33
CA TYR A 620 31.76 6.03 7.14
C TYR A 620 30.37 5.41 7.09
N GLY A 621 29.68 5.35 8.23
CA GLY A 621 28.25 4.94 8.35
C GLY A 621 27.26 6.07 8.06
N ARG A 622 27.63 6.97 7.13
CA ARG A 622 26.83 8.09 6.63
C ARG A 622 27.36 8.55 5.27
N VAL A 623 26.57 9.37 4.58
CA VAL A 623 27.03 10.22 3.49
C VAL A 623 27.90 11.35 4.07
N LEU A 624 29.09 11.55 3.49
CA LEU A 624 29.89 12.76 3.67
C LEU A 624 29.44 13.85 2.69
N GLY A 625 29.47 15.11 3.12
CA GLY A 625 29.24 16.25 2.25
C GLY A 625 30.39 16.46 1.25
N ALA A 626 30.13 17.17 0.15
CA ALA A 626 31.14 17.46 -0.87
C ALA A 626 32.37 18.18 -0.28
N ASP A 627 32.18 19.10 0.66
CA ASP A 627 33.29 19.80 1.32
C ASP A 627 34.09 18.91 2.29
N GLU A 628 33.45 17.92 2.92
CA GLU A 628 34.13 16.93 3.78
C GLU A 628 34.98 15.96 2.94
N LEU A 629 34.48 15.56 1.77
CA LEU A 629 35.20 14.74 0.79
C LEU A 629 36.34 15.51 0.12
N GLY A 630 36.12 16.80 -0.16
CA GLY A 630 37.16 17.72 -0.57
C GLY A 630 38.24 17.88 0.49
N ALA A 631 37.88 17.87 1.78
CA ALA A 631 38.83 17.96 2.89
C ALA A 631 39.70 16.70 3.02
N LEU A 632 39.10 15.51 2.85
CA LEU A 632 39.83 14.23 2.78
C LEU A 632 40.83 14.15 1.61
N ALA A 633 40.53 14.83 0.50
CA ALA A 633 41.40 14.90 -0.67
C ALA A 633 42.53 15.95 -0.57
N LEU A 634 42.61 16.72 0.53
CA LEU A 634 43.63 17.76 0.69
C LEU A 634 45.05 17.19 0.76
N VAL A 635 45.98 17.89 0.11
CA VAL A 635 47.39 17.49 0.00
C VAL A 635 48.25 18.33 0.93
N GLN A 636 47.88 19.60 1.06
CA GLN A 636 48.55 20.61 1.84
C GLN A 636 48.17 20.45 3.32
N PRO A 637 49.12 20.48 4.26
CA PRO A 637 48.80 20.56 5.68
C PRO A 637 48.07 21.87 6.00
N LEU A 638 47.33 21.89 7.11
CA LEU A 638 46.52 23.03 7.54
C LEU A 638 47.34 24.32 7.70
N GLY A 639 48.64 24.24 8.03
CA GLY A 639 49.55 25.39 8.11
C GLY A 639 49.74 26.10 6.76
N ASP A 640 49.95 25.36 5.68
CA ASP A 640 50.10 25.90 4.32
C ASP A 640 48.79 26.52 3.82
N ILE A 641 47.66 25.89 4.18
CA ILE A 641 46.32 26.40 3.88
C ILE A 641 46.05 27.70 4.67
N ALA A 642 46.47 27.77 5.93
CA ALA A 642 46.34 28.96 6.77
C ALA A 642 47.25 30.12 6.31
N ALA A 643 48.41 29.84 5.71
CA ALA A 643 49.30 30.86 5.16
C ALA A 643 48.72 31.57 3.92
N ARG A 644 47.87 30.91 3.12
CA ARG A 644 47.20 31.50 1.95
C ARG A 644 46.11 32.53 2.34
N PRO A 645 45.85 33.58 1.54
CA PRO A 645 44.76 34.52 1.75
C PRO A 645 43.40 33.86 1.88
N ALA A 646 42.55 34.31 2.82
CA ALA A 646 41.27 33.66 3.12
C ALA A 646 40.28 33.64 1.94
N ALA A 647 40.36 34.62 1.03
CA ALA A 647 39.57 34.69 -0.20
C ALA A 647 39.93 33.58 -1.20
N GLU A 648 41.21 33.16 -1.24
CA GLU A 648 41.73 32.15 -2.17
C GLU A 648 41.52 30.71 -1.69
N ARG A 649 41.04 30.51 -0.45
CA ARG A 649 40.80 29.18 0.12
C ARG A 649 39.48 28.59 -0.41
N SER A 650 39.52 27.32 -0.79
CA SER A 650 38.33 26.55 -1.17
C SER A 650 37.37 26.36 0.02
N ALA A 651 36.13 25.92 -0.26
CA ALA A 651 35.16 25.62 0.79
C ALA A 651 35.65 24.48 1.70
N SER A 652 36.23 23.42 1.13
CA SER A 652 36.85 22.31 1.86
C SER A 652 38.05 22.75 2.71
N GLU A 653 38.90 23.65 2.21
CA GLU A 653 40.03 24.23 2.95
C GLU A 653 39.57 25.07 4.15
N LYS A 654 38.49 25.85 3.97
CA LYS A 654 37.86 26.63 5.05
C LYS A 654 37.23 25.71 6.10
N LEU A 655 36.50 24.68 5.67
CA LEU A 655 35.89 23.66 6.54
C LEU A 655 36.94 22.92 7.36
N ALA A 656 38.04 22.47 6.74
CA ALA A 656 39.10 21.73 7.41
C ALA A 656 39.77 22.54 8.54
N LEU A 657 40.08 23.82 8.29
CA LEU A 657 40.58 24.74 9.31
C LEU A 657 39.58 24.98 10.43
N GLU A 658 38.31 25.20 10.10
CA GLU A 658 37.24 25.46 11.07
C GLU A 658 36.96 24.26 11.98
N ARG A 659 36.82 23.07 11.38
CA ARG A 659 36.51 21.83 12.09
C ARG A 659 37.66 21.38 12.98
N TYR A 660 38.91 21.43 12.50
CA TYR A 660 40.08 21.15 13.34
C TYR A 660 40.14 22.09 14.56
N PHE A 661 39.90 23.39 14.34
CA PHE A 661 39.86 24.36 15.42
C PHE A 661 38.79 24.01 16.46
N LEU A 662 37.54 23.80 16.04
CA LEU A 662 36.41 23.50 16.95
C LEU A 662 36.55 22.15 17.67
N GLU A 663 37.19 21.15 17.06
CA GLU A 663 37.38 19.83 17.65
C GLU A 663 38.57 19.78 18.62
N GLN A 664 39.71 20.41 18.27
CA GLN A 664 40.99 20.21 18.98
C GLN A 664 41.49 21.45 19.73
N VAL A 665 41.25 22.66 19.22
CA VAL A 665 42.01 23.87 19.62
C VAL A 665 41.18 24.88 20.42
N ALA A 666 39.90 25.07 20.06
CA ALA A 666 39.02 26.09 20.62
C ALA A 666 38.95 26.06 22.16
N PRO A 667 38.49 27.12 22.84
CA PRO A 667 38.34 27.12 24.30
C PRO A 667 37.60 25.88 24.81
N ALA A 668 37.99 25.35 25.97
CA ALA A 668 37.56 24.02 26.43
C ALA A 668 36.03 23.86 26.49
N ASP A 669 35.32 24.93 26.85
CA ASP A 669 33.87 25.00 26.93
C ASP A 669 33.18 25.19 25.57
N VAL A 670 33.85 25.79 24.59
CA VAL A 670 33.46 25.77 23.16
C VAL A 670 33.58 24.34 22.62
N ARG A 671 34.70 23.65 22.85
CA ARG A 671 34.89 22.24 22.44
C ARG A 671 33.87 21.31 23.09
N GLU A 672 33.51 21.55 24.35
CA GLU A 672 32.47 20.79 25.03
C GLU A 672 31.07 21.04 24.44
N ALA A 673 30.71 22.30 24.18
CA ALA A 673 29.44 22.66 23.53
C ALA A 673 29.35 22.08 22.12
N TRP A 674 30.44 22.17 21.34
CA TRP A 674 30.58 21.59 20.02
C TRP A 674 30.43 20.06 20.02
N ARG A 675 31.13 19.36 20.92
CA ARG A 675 31.02 17.90 21.09
C ARG A 675 29.60 17.48 21.44
N LYS A 676 28.92 18.23 22.32
CA LYS A 676 27.51 17.99 22.67
C LYS A 676 26.56 18.23 21.49
N LEU A 677 26.83 19.25 20.67
CA LEU A 677 26.05 19.55 19.47
C LEU A 677 26.16 18.41 18.45
N GLU A 678 27.38 18.00 18.12
CA GLU A 678 27.65 16.88 17.20
C GLU A 678 27.07 15.55 17.71
N ALA A 679 27.11 15.30 19.03
CA ALA A 679 26.48 14.13 19.64
C ALA A 679 24.94 14.15 19.52
N LEU A 680 24.30 15.31 19.72
CA LEU A 680 22.85 15.45 19.52
C LEU A 680 22.45 15.39 18.04
N GLU A 681 23.26 15.90 17.12
CA GLU A 681 23.01 15.73 15.68
C GLU A 681 23.09 14.27 15.25
N GLU A 682 24.04 13.50 15.79
CA GLU A 682 24.11 12.05 15.55
C GLU A 682 22.95 11.30 16.23
N GLU A 683 22.56 11.66 17.47
CA GLU A 683 21.37 11.07 18.11
C GLU A 683 20.11 11.38 17.30
N LYS A 684 19.97 12.61 16.77
CA LYS A 684 18.88 12.98 15.86
C LYS A 684 18.85 12.07 14.64
N ARG A 685 19.99 11.91 13.96
CA ARG A 685 20.11 11.06 12.77
C ARG A 685 19.75 9.60 13.04
N LEU A 686 20.25 9.03 14.15
CA LEU A 686 19.94 7.66 14.55
C LEU A 686 18.46 7.48 14.92
N LEU A 687 17.86 8.47 15.57
CA LEU A 687 16.43 8.49 15.87
C LEU A 687 15.58 8.56 14.59
N GLU A 688 15.89 9.48 13.66
CA GLU A 688 15.17 9.61 12.39
C GLU A 688 15.24 8.34 11.53
N ARG A 689 16.39 7.65 11.53
CA ARG A 689 16.55 6.33 10.89
C ARG A 689 15.72 5.22 11.55
N SER A 690 15.33 5.37 12.81
CA SER A 690 14.47 4.40 13.52
C SER A 690 12.97 4.60 13.27
N PHE A 691 12.58 5.63 12.51
CA PHE A 691 11.17 5.91 12.23
C PHE A 691 10.58 4.80 11.36
N PRO A 692 9.44 4.18 11.76
CA PRO A 692 8.75 3.27 10.87
C PRO A 692 8.22 4.08 9.66
N THR A 693 8.15 3.43 8.51
CA THR A 693 7.60 4.06 7.29
C THR A 693 6.18 3.59 7.03
N VAL A 694 5.50 4.29 6.13
CA VAL A 694 4.20 3.92 5.53
C VAL A 694 4.33 4.07 4.02
N MET A 695 3.84 3.11 3.23
CA MET A 695 3.69 3.30 1.79
C MET A 695 2.60 4.33 1.53
N ALA A 696 2.94 5.40 0.81
CA ALA A 696 2.03 6.51 0.54
C ALA A 696 1.85 6.69 -0.97
N MET A 697 0.94 7.58 -1.38
CA MET A 697 0.90 8.07 -2.75
C MET A 697 1.88 9.22 -2.92
N ALA A 698 2.42 9.33 -4.14
CA ALA A 698 3.09 10.51 -4.66
C ALA A 698 2.90 10.51 -6.18
N GLU A 699 2.79 11.68 -6.79
CA GLU A 699 2.64 11.81 -8.25
C GLU A 699 4.02 11.87 -8.94
N ASN A 700 4.19 11.27 -10.12
CA ASN A 700 5.36 11.59 -10.95
C ASN A 700 5.25 13.03 -11.46
N PRO A 701 6.37 13.77 -11.65
CA PRO A 701 6.37 15.10 -12.27
C PRO A 701 5.77 15.12 -13.68
N THR A 702 5.96 14.03 -14.44
CA THR A 702 5.36 13.81 -15.76
C THR A 702 4.34 12.68 -15.66
N PRO A 703 3.04 12.93 -15.92
CA PRO A 703 2.02 11.88 -15.90
C PRO A 703 2.31 10.73 -16.87
N ARG A 704 2.04 9.49 -16.43
CA ARG A 704 2.09 8.31 -17.32
C ARG A 704 0.93 8.33 -18.31
N GLU A 705 1.22 7.96 -19.57
CA GLU A 705 0.16 7.72 -20.54
C GLU A 705 -0.68 6.51 -20.12
N THR A 706 -2.00 6.60 -20.34
CA THR A 706 -2.94 5.53 -20.02
C THR A 706 -3.68 5.10 -21.28
N HIS A 707 -3.79 3.79 -21.49
CA HIS A 707 -4.48 3.20 -22.63
C HIS A 707 -5.59 2.27 -22.15
N LEU A 708 -6.66 2.17 -22.94
CA LEU A 708 -7.60 1.05 -22.83
C LEU A 708 -6.85 -0.24 -23.20
N LEU A 709 -6.82 -1.23 -22.31
CA LEU A 709 -6.14 -2.50 -22.58
C LEU A 709 -7.09 -3.50 -23.24
N VAL A 710 -6.72 -4.04 -24.39
CA VAL A 710 -7.57 -4.97 -25.15
C VAL A 710 -7.74 -6.26 -24.35
N ARG A 711 -8.99 -6.55 -23.94
CA ARG A 711 -9.34 -7.62 -23.00
C ARG A 711 -8.60 -7.56 -21.66
N GLY A 712 -8.17 -6.37 -21.23
CA GLY A 712 -7.50 -6.17 -19.95
C GLY A 712 -6.04 -6.64 -19.88
N ALA A 713 -5.42 -6.98 -21.02
CA ALA A 713 -4.06 -7.49 -21.10
C ALA A 713 -3.03 -6.34 -21.20
N TYR A 714 -2.06 -6.30 -20.29
CA TYR A 714 -1.07 -5.22 -20.19
C TYR A 714 -0.22 -5.04 -21.47
N ASP A 715 0.02 -6.13 -22.21
CA ASP A 715 0.82 -6.17 -23.44
C ASP A 715 0.06 -5.68 -24.68
N LYS A 716 -1.23 -5.29 -24.54
CA LYS A 716 -2.12 -4.93 -25.66
C LYS A 716 -2.79 -3.58 -25.44
N PRO A 717 -2.03 -2.47 -25.45
CA PRO A 717 -2.60 -1.13 -25.43
C PRO A 717 -3.44 -0.88 -26.69
N GLY A 718 -4.63 -0.34 -26.48
CA GLY A 718 -5.53 0.20 -27.49
C GLY A 718 -5.50 1.73 -27.51
N GLU A 719 -6.68 2.34 -27.64
CA GLU A 719 -6.80 3.80 -27.62
C GLU A 719 -6.24 4.42 -26.33
N LYS A 720 -5.56 5.57 -26.46
CA LYS A 720 -5.18 6.40 -25.32
C LYS A 720 -6.44 6.98 -24.68
N VAL A 721 -6.48 7.01 -23.35
CA VAL A 721 -7.59 7.59 -22.59
C VAL A 721 -7.09 8.62 -21.59
N GLU A 722 -7.88 9.68 -21.42
CA GLU A 722 -7.64 10.73 -20.44
C GLU A 722 -8.49 10.48 -19.18
N PRO A 723 -8.05 10.96 -17.99
CA PRO A 723 -8.80 10.80 -16.75
C PRO A 723 -10.25 11.29 -16.86
N GLY A 724 -11.16 10.60 -16.19
CA GLY A 724 -12.59 10.89 -16.29
C GLY A 724 -13.46 10.03 -15.38
N VAL A 725 -14.70 10.48 -15.16
CA VAL A 725 -15.69 9.83 -14.30
C VAL A 725 -16.81 9.19 -15.14
N PRO A 726 -17.49 8.13 -14.66
CA PRO A 726 -18.54 7.47 -15.43
C PRO A 726 -19.72 8.38 -15.76
N ALA A 727 -20.20 8.34 -17.02
CA ALA A 727 -21.32 9.13 -17.51
C ALA A 727 -22.67 8.75 -16.86
N ALA A 728 -22.74 7.56 -16.24
CA ALA A 728 -23.88 7.14 -15.41
C ALA A 728 -23.94 7.84 -14.03
N LEU A 729 -22.98 8.71 -13.70
CA LEU A 729 -22.91 9.55 -12.50
C LEU A 729 -22.83 11.04 -12.90
N PRO A 730 -22.89 12.00 -11.96
CA PRO A 730 -22.68 13.42 -12.28
C PRO A 730 -21.30 13.64 -12.93
N PRO A 731 -21.16 14.56 -13.89
CA PRO A 731 -19.86 14.89 -14.47
C PRO A 731 -18.94 15.56 -13.43
N LEU A 732 -17.64 15.63 -13.75
CA LEU A 732 -16.69 16.44 -12.98
C LEU A 732 -17.13 17.93 -13.03
N PRO A 733 -17.13 18.69 -11.91
CA PRO A 733 -17.51 20.10 -11.93
C PRO A 733 -16.64 20.93 -12.89
N ALA A 734 -17.24 21.91 -13.55
CA ALA A 734 -16.53 22.80 -14.47
C ALA A 734 -15.39 23.55 -13.74
N GLY A 735 -14.18 23.53 -14.32
CA GLY A 735 -12.99 24.14 -13.71
C GLY A 735 -12.33 23.32 -12.60
N ALA A 736 -12.86 22.15 -12.22
CA ALA A 736 -12.16 21.24 -11.32
C ALA A 736 -10.90 20.66 -12.00
N PRO A 737 -9.80 20.44 -11.27
CA PRO A 737 -8.59 19.85 -11.85
C PRO A 737 -8.85 18.40 -12.24
N ASN A 738 -8.57 18.00 -13.48
CA ASN A 738 -8.80 16.63 -13.94
C ASN A 738 -7.65 15.68 -13.51
N ASN A 739 -7.47 15.53 -12.20
CA ASN A 739 -6.46 14.68 -11.57
C ASN A 739 -7.02 13.99 -10.32
N ARG A 740 -6.19 13.18 -9.63
CA ARG A 740 -6.62 12.40 -8.45
C ARG A 740 -7.22 13.26 -7.32
N LEU A 741 -6.77 14.51 -7.14
CA LEU A 741 -7.37 15.45 -6.18
C LEU A 741 -8.76 15.95 -6.62
N GLY A 742 -8.96 16.24 -7.90
CA GLY A 742 -10.29 16.59 -8.41
C GLY A 742 -11.27 15.42 -8.37
N PHE A 743 -10.79 14.21 -8.70
CA PHE A 743 -11.56 12.98 -8.52
C PHE A 743 -11.96 12.74 -7.06
N ALA A 744 -11.02 12.88 -6.11
CA ALA A 744 -11.31 12.76 -4.69
C ALA A 744 -12.36 13.78 -4.20
N ARG A 745 -12.32 15.02 -4.70
CA ARG A 745 -13.35 16.05 -4.42
C ARG A 745 -14.71 15.68 -5.01
N TRP A 746 -14.76 15.24 -6.26
CA TRP A 746 -16.00 14.80 -6.92
C TRP A 746 -16.64 13.56 -6.25
N LEU A 747 -15.81 12.68 -5.70
CA LEU A 747 -16.27 11.48 -5.01
C LEU A 747 -17.01 11.81 -3.70
N VAL A 748 -16.61 12.88 -3.01
CA VAL A 748 -17.26 13.36 -1.76
C VAL A 748 -18.23 14.51 -1.97
N ASP A 749 -18.44 14.96 -3.21
CA ASP A 749 -19.35 16.04 -3.55
C ASP A 749 -20.80 15.69 -3.16
N PRO A 750 -21.59 16.61 -2.55
CA PRO A 750 -22.99 16.34 -2.17
C PRO A 750 -23.91 15.96 -3.34
N GLY A 751 -23.55 16.31 -4.58
CA GLY A 751 -24.24 15.87 -5.78
C GLY A 751 -23.96 14.42 -6.17
N ASN A 752 -22.88 13.81 -5.66
CA ASN A 752 -22.55 12.41 -5.88
C ASN A 752 -23.56 11.50 -5.14
N PRO A 753 -24.36 10.70 -5.86
CA PRO A 753 -25.50 10.01 -5.24
C PRO A 753 -25.11 8.76 -4.45
N LEU A 754 -23.85 8.29 -4.52
CA LEU A 754 -23.41 7.00 -4.00
C LEU A 754 -22.67 7.10 -2.66
N THR A 755 -21.64 7.94 -2.53
CA THR A 755 -20.69 7.89 -1.42
C THR A 755 -21.33 7.97 -0.03
N ALA A 756 -22.26 8.90 0.17
CA ALA A 756 -23.00 9.00 1.43
C ALA A 756 -23.88 7.76 1.70
N ARG A 757 -24.50 7.18 0.66
CA ARG A 757 -25.35 5.98 0.80
C ARG A 757 -24.53 4.75 1.16
N VAL A 758 -23.36 4.58 0.54
CA VAL A 758 -22.45 3.44 0.78
C VAL A 758 -21.88 3.51 2.20
N ALA A 759 -21.40 4.68 2.62
CA ALA A 759 -20.91 4.91 3.98
C ALA A 759 -22.00 4.61 5.03
N VAL A 760 -23.19 5.21 4.90
CA VAL A 760 -24.33 4.97 5.80
C VAL A 760 -24.75 3.51 5.82
N ASN A 761 -24.73 2.81 4.67
CA ASN A 761 -25.05 1.40 4.60
C ASN A 761 -24.03 0.51 5.30
N ARG A 762 -22.73 0.82 5.22
CA ARG A 762 -21.67 0.12 5.95
C ARG A 762 -21.79 0.36 7.45
N PHE A 763 -22.08 1.59 7.90
CA PHE A 763 -22.37 1.87 9.31
C PHE A 763 -23.63 1.14 9.78
N TRP A 764 -24.70 1.12 8.98
CA TRP A 764 -25.92 0.36 9.28
C TRP A 764 -25.63 -1.14 9.41
N GLN A 765 -24.87 -1.72 8.47
CA GLN A 765 -24.43 -3.12 8.53
C GLN A 765 -23.60 -3.42 9.79
N MET A 766 -22.77 -2.48 10.25
CA MET A 766 -21.95 -2.67 11.45
C MET A 766 -22.80 -2.83 12.72
N HIS A 767 -23.90 -2.07 12.84
CA HIS A 767 -24.80 -2.09 14.01
C HIS A 767 -25.88 -3.18 13.90
N PHE A 768 -26.46 -3.40 12.71
CA PHE A 768 -27.60 -4.29 12.52
C PHE A 768 -27.24 -5.63 11.85
N GLY A 769 -25.96 -5.89 11.58
CA GLY A 769 -25.44 -7.10 10.93
C GLY A 769 -25.74 -7.22 9.43
N THR A 770 -26.80 -6.59 8.93
CA THR A 770 -27.20 -6.56 7.51
C THR A 770 -27.43 -5.12 7.07
N GLY A 771 -26.81 -4.70 5.96
CA GLY A 771 -27.02 -3.38 5.37
C GLY A 771 -28.44 -3.19 4.82
N LEU A 772 -28.87 -1.93 4.70
CA LEU A 772 -30.08 -1.52 3.96
C LEU A 772 -30.05 -2.07 2.53
N VAL A 773 -28.89 -1.96 1.88
CA VAL A 773 -28.48 -2.77 0.72
C VAL A 773 -27.61 -3.90 1.26
N LYS A 774 -28.03 -5.15 1.06
CA LYS A 774 -27.33 -6.33 1.60
C LYS A 774 -25.94 -6.54 0.98
N THR A 775 -25.77 -6.11 -0.26
CA THR A 775 -24.52 -6.11 -1.02
C THR A 775 -23.83 -4.76 -0.84
N SER A 776 -23.06 -4.60 0.24
CA SER A 776 -22.43 -3.31 0.59
C SER A 776 -21.41 -2.77 -0.43
N GLU A 777 -21.05 -3.58 -1.43
CA GLU A 777 -20.11 -3.28 -2.52
C GLU A 777 -20.80 -3.23 -3.89
N ASP A 778 -22.11 -3.50 -3.94
CA ASP A 778 -22.91 -3.45 -5.16
C ASP A 778 -24.26 -2.80 -4.88
N PHE A 779 -24.32 -1.51 -5.20
CA PHE A 779 -25.48 -0.63 -5.18
C PHE A 779 -26.16 -0.52 -6.54
N ALA A 780 -25.74 -1.33 -7.52
CA ALA A 780 -26.09 -1.15 -8.91
C ALA A 780 -27.14 -2.20 -9.34
N ASN A 781 -27.12 -2.63 -10.60
CA ASN A 781 -28.06 -3.58 -11.19
C ASN A 781 -27.57 -5.03 -11.08
N GLY A 782 -26.43 -5.29 -10.44
CA GLY A 782 -25.87 -6.63 -10.31
C GLY A 782 -26.91 -7.62 -9.75
N PRO A 783 -27.03 -8.83 -10.34
CA PRO A 783 -27.97 -9.82 -9.85
C PRO A 783 -27.65 -10.14 -8.40
N ARG A 784 -28.66 -10.45 -7.57
CA ARG A 784 -28.44 -10.78 -6.16
C ARG A 784 -27.55 -12.02 -6.02
N ILE A 785 -26.24 -11.82 -5.90
CA ILE A 785 -25.26 -12.90 -5.83
C ILE A 785 -25.56 -13.73 -4.58
N ARG A 786 -26.08 -14.95 -4.79
CA ARG A 786 -25.95 -16.03 -3.81
C ARG A 786 -24.46 -16.35 -3.73
N SER A 787 -23.77 -15.64 -2.84
CA SER A 787 -22.35 -15.78 -2.49
C SER A 787 -21.52 -16.61 -3.49
N CYS A 788 -20.87 -15.94 -4.45
CA CYS A 788 -19.64 -16.47 -5.01
C CYS A 788 -18.58 -16.43 -3.92
N SER A 789 -18.67 -17.37 -2.97
CA SER A 789 -17.50 -17.77 -2.20
C SER A 789 -16.42 -18.20 -3.18
N THR A 790 -15.19 -17.81 -2.90
CA THR A 790 -13.99 -18.16 -3.66
C THR A 790 -13.66 -19.65 -3.53
N GLY A 791 -14.54 -20.49 -4.06
CA GLY A 791 -14.37 -21.92 -4.17
C GLY A 791 -13.57 -22.26 -5.42
N TRP A 792 -12.29 -22.59 -5.22
CA TRP A 792 -11.51 -23.30 -6.24
C TRP A 792 -12.32 -24.50 -6.77
N PRO A 793 -12.46 -24.68 -8.09
CA PRO A 793 -13.25 -25.78 -8.63
C PRO A 793 -12.55 -27.11 -8.32
N ARG A 794 -13.10 -27.88 -7.37
CA ARG A 794 -12.78 -29.31 -7.23
C ARG A 794 -13.14 -29.98 -8.56
N SER A 795 -12.14 -30.56 -9.22
CA SER A 795 -12.30 -31.27 -10.49
C SER A 795 -13.20 -32.50 -10.33
N SER A 796 -14.49 -32.35 -10.65
CA SER A 796 -15.41 -33.47 -10.80
C SER A 796 -15.09 -34.23 -12.09
N SER A 797 -14.57 -35.45 -11.95
CA SER A 797 -14.29 -36.36 -13.06
C SER A 797 -15.58 -36.75 -13.81
N GLY A 798 -15.74 -36.24 -15.04
CA GLY A 798 -16.74 -36.68 -16.01
C GLY A 798 -16.19 -37.71 -17.01
N PRO A 799 -17.06 -38.51 -17.66
CA PRO A 799 -16.65 -39.77 -18.30
C PRO A 799 -15.93 -39.61 -19.64
N ARG A 800 -15.11 -40.63 -19.97
CA ARG A 800 -14.31 -40.69 -21.21
C ARG A 800 -15.20 -40.91 -22.44
N GLY A 801 -15.37 -39.87 -23.25
CA GLY A 801 -15.83 -39.99 -24.64
C GLY A 801 -14.71 -40.50 -25.54
N THR A 802 -14.96 -41.59 -26.28
CA THR A 802 -13.98 -42.20 -27.20
C THR A 802 -14.03 -41.57 -28.59
N SER A 803 -12.91 -41.09 -29.13
CA SER A 803 -12.75 -40.87 -30.58
C SER A 803 -11.38 -41.29 -31.11
N ARG A 804 -11.44 -42.11 -32.16
CA ARG A 804 -10.36 -42.85 -32.84
C ARG A 804 -9.24 -41.97 -33.44
N ARG A 805 -8.03 -42.56 -33.45
CA ARG A 805 -6.95 -42.50 -34.49
C ARG A 805 -6.39 -41.09 -34.84
N SER A 806 -5.10 -40.90 -35.08
CA SER A 806 -4.08 -41.83 -35.61
C SER A 806 -2.68 -41.50 -35.08
N ARG A 807 -1.83 -42.52 -34.96
CA ARG A 807 -0.36 -42.45 -35.11
C ARG A 807 0.19 -43.88 -35.22
N SER A 808 0.78 -44.19 -36.36
CA SER A 808 1.52 -45.42 -36.63
C SER A 808 2.99 -45.23 -36.24
N SER A 809 3.66 -46.33 -35.86
CA SER A 809 5.12 -46.57 -35.94
C SER A 809 6.08 -45.54 -35.29
N SER A 810 7.11 -45.93 -34.53
CA SER A 810 7.71 -47.26 -34.35
C SER A 810 8.59 -47.31 -33.11
N SER A 811 8.79 -48.54 -32.60
CA SER A 811 10.06 -49.10 -32.07
C SER A 811 10.69 -48.52 -30.79
N LEU A 812 11.28 -49.32 -29.88
CA LEU A 812 11.29 -50.78 -29.69
C LEU A 812 11.77 -51.08 -28.25
N ALA A 813 11.77 -52.35 -27.87
CA ALA A 813 12.62 -52.94 -26.81
C ALA A 813 12.47 -52.46 -25.33
N ARG A 814 11.56 -53.17 -24.64
CA ARG A 814 11.84 -53.82 -23.33
C ARG A 814 13.16 -54.65 -23.40
N PRO A 815 13.83 -55.07 -22.28
CA PRO A 815 13.15 -55.78 -21.18
C PRO A 815 13.77 -55.77 -19.74
N THR A 816 13.04 -56.42 -18.81
CA THR A 816 13.45 -57.25 -17.63
C THR A 816 14.84 -57.11 -16.96
N GLY A 817 15.01 -57.26 -15.64
CA GLY A 817 14.05 -57.50 -14.55
C GLY A 817 14.60 -58.32 -13.35
N SER A 818 13.94 -58.17 -12.19
CA SER A 818 13.89 -59.10 -11.04
C SER A 818 15.06 -59.24 -10.01
N ARG A 819 14.68 -59.15 -8.72
CA ARG A 819 15.15 -59.94 -7.53
C ARG A 819 16.63 -59.76 -7.08
N ARG A 820 17.04 -59.92 -5.80
CA ARG A 820 16.40 -60.41 -4.55
C ARG A 820 17.20 -60.00 -3.26
N ALA A 821 16.48 -59.78 -2.15
CA ALA A 821 16.72 -60.26 -0.77
C ALA A 821 17.98 -59.96 0.11
N ARG A 822 17.67 -59.41 1.31
CA ARG A 822 17.99 -59.89 2.71
C ARG A 822 19.30 -59.54 3.46
N GLN A 823 19.17 -59.64 4.79
CA GLN A 823 20.12 -59.54 5.93
C GLN A 823 20.39 -58.10 6.44
N GLY A 824 20.54 -57.81 7.75
CA GLY A 824 20.28 -58.62 8.97
C GLY A 824 21.14 -58.21 10.19
N ASN A 825 20.56 -58.21 11.41
CA ASN A 825 21.19 -58.03 12.75
C ASN A 825 21.77 -56.64 13.14
N CYS A 826 22.08 -56.33 14.42
CA CYS A 826 21.34 -56.43 15.70
C CYS A 826 22.22 -55.94 16.90
N SER A 827 21.59 -55.59 18.04
CA SER A 827 22.20 -55.31 19.39
C SER A 827 23.05 -54.02 19.52
N SER A 828 23.21 -53.32 20.66
CA SER A 828 22.72 -53.40 22.07
C SER A 828 22.76 -51.97 22.71
N GLY A 829 22.33 -51.65 23.95
CA GLY A 829 21.64 -52.42 24.99
C GLY A 829 21.45 -51.71 26.36
N THR A 830 20.20 -51.32 26.68
CA THR A 830 19.59 -51.13 28.04
C THR A 830 19.93 -49.94 28.99
N PRO A 831 19.03 -49.58 29.95
CA PRO A 831 19.00 -48.29 30.67
C PRO A 831 19.02 -48.40 32.23
N ARG A 832 18.89 -47.26 32.97
CA ARG A 832 18.23 -47.15 34.32
C ARG A 832 18.07 -45.68 34.78
N THR A 833 16.85 -45.17 35.00
CA THR A 833 16.12 -44.96 36.28
C THR A 833 16.65 -43.87 37.24
N GLY A 834 15.78 -42.94 37.65
CA GLY A 834 15.99 -42.04 38.80
C GLY A 834 14.84 -41.03 38.98
N CYS A 835 14.09 -41.14 40.08
CA CYS A 835 12.91 -40.31 40.38
C CYS A 835 13.16 -39.48 41.65
N SER A 836 12.75 -38.21 41.67
CA SER A 836 12.35 -37.53 42.92
C SER A 836 11.46 -36.31 42.65
N ARG A 837 10.48 -36.10 43.53
CA ARG A 837 9.71 -34.86 43.70
C ARG A 837 10.35 -34.01 44.80
N ALA A 838 10.22 -32.68 44.75
CA ALA A 838 9.67 -31.87 45.85
C ALA A 838 9.68 -30.35 45.52
N ASP A 839 8.50 -29.75 45.61
CA ASP A 839 8.16 -28.44 46.22
C ASP A 839 9.17 -27.27 46.22
N ARG A 840 8.73 -26.12 45.68
CA ARG A 840 8.32 -24.97 46.52
C ARG A 840 7.54 -23.88 45.75
N ALA A 841 6.72 -23.16 46.50
CA ALA A 841 5.71 -22.21 46.05
C ALA A 841 6.22 -20.78 45.74
N SER A 842 5.28 -19.94 45.27
CA SER A 842 5.33 -18.46 45.18
C SER A 842 6.21 -17.87 44.05
N ALA A 843 5.94 -16.68 43.48
CA ALA A 843 4.97 -15.63 43.83
C ALA A 843 4.41 -14.90 42.58
N CYS A 844 3.51 -13.92 42.80
CA CYS A 844 2.92 -13.08 41.76
C CYS A 844 3.91 -12.10 41.07
N ARG A 845 3.53 -11.69 39.85
CA ARG A 845 3.63 -10.36 39.17
C ARG A 845 4.39 -9.19 39.86
N PRO A 846 4.79 -8.13 39.09
CA PRO A 846 4.87 -7.98 37.62
C PRO A 846 6.15 -7.28 37.10
N ARG A 847 6.35 -7.33 35.78
CA ARG A 847 6.53 -6.14 34.92
C ARG A 847 5.89 -6.41 33.56
#